data_AF-A0AAV9LTT4-F1
#
_entry.id   AF-A0AAV9LTT4-F1
#
_cell.length_a   1.000
_cell.length_b   1.000
_cell.length_c   1.000
_cell.angle_alpha   90.00
_cell.angle_beta   90.00
_cell.angle_gamma   90.00
#
_symmetry.space_group_name_H-M   'P 1'
#
loop_
_entity.id
_entity.type
_entity.pdbx_description
1 polymer ?
#
loop_
_entity_poly.entity_id
_entity_poly.type
_entity_poly.pdbx_seq_one_letter_code
_entity_poly.pdbx_strand_id
1 'polypeptide(L)'
;MILSQSSTLYLYNSIVQNHRVQYFPDLLTCAALNSFFGGKPVLNQGVGYSVILGFGAFFAIFTSFLVWLEKRYVGSRHTSEWFNTAGRNVKTGLIASVIVSQWTWAATILQSSNVAWEYGISGPFWYASGATIQVLLFGVIAIEIKRKAPYAHTVCEIVKARWGTAAHLVFLGFCFLTNIIVTAMLLLGGSAVVNALTGVNIYAASFLIPLGVVVYTLAGGLKATFLASYIHSVIVHVVLVIFVYLVYAASSELGSPSIVYRRLLEVASKSRSCQEPISHVGQSCGPATGNFKGSFVTMLSSGGLVFGIINIVGNFGTVFVDNGYWVSAIAARPSSTHKGYLLGGLVWFAVPFSLATSLGLGALALDLPITASEASHGLVPPATAIALMGKGGSILLLTMLFMAVTSAGSSELIAVSSLCTYDIYRTYINPEANGKQILKVSRGVVLGFGCFMGILAVILNKAGVSLGWMYLAMGVFIGSAVIPIAFMLLWRKANSFGAILGTVIGCLLGIITWLSVTKIEYGRIDLDTTGRNAPMLAGNLVSILTGGVIHAVCSFLRPQNYDWETTKQITVVEKEKSEVPPEEFREEKLNSAKAWIIKWGIGFTFVIVILWPILTLPVGQFSKGYFTFWAVISIVWGTVGSAVIIALPLMESWRTIQSVLNGMFTNDRVMGKLEDLNSKLNAFIVAMPEVERVYLLEKERSKKKEVAESDQIVASPSH
;
A
#
# COMPACT_ATOMS: atom_id res chain seq x y z
N MET A 1 29.26 -60.21 24.17
CA MET A 1 29.97 -60.46 22.89
C MET A 1 28.93 -60.27 21.79
N ILE A 2 28.65 -59.06 21.30
CA ILE A 2 29.45 -58.14 20.45
C ILE A 2 29.44 -58.59 18.97
N LEU A 3 29.06 -57.64 18.09
CA LEU A 3 29.14 -57.58 16.61
C LEU A 3 27.93 -58.19 15.87
N SER A 4 27.24 -57.55 14.91
CA SER A 4 27.42 -56.26 14.26
C SER A 4 26.06 -55.77 13.69
N GLN A 5 25.63 -54.56 14.03
CA GLN A 5 24.55 -53.81 13.34
C GLN A 5 25.19 -52.51 12.86
N SER A 6 25.92 -52.55 11.74
CA SER A 6 26.57 -51.35 11.19
C SER A 6 26.84 -51.54 9.70
N SER A 7 25.80 -51.67 8.85
CA SER A 7 25.98 -51.56 7.38
C SER A 7 24.71 -51.22 6.58
N THR A 8 23.50 -51.20 7.14
CA THR A 8 22.26 -51.01 6.36
C THR A 8 21.58 -49.65 6.56
N LEU A 9 22.32 -48.62 6.99
CA LEU A 9 21.76 -47.27 7.21
C LEU A 9 22.36 -46.17 6.30
N TYR A 10 23.17 -46.54 5.30
CA TYR A 10 23.83 -45.58 4.39
C TYR A 10 23.34 -45.61 2.93
N LEU A 11 22.29 -46.38 2.62
CA LEU A 11 21.70 -46.46 1.27
C LEU A 11 20.21 -46.08 1.23
N TYR A 12 19.70 -45.38 2.25
CA TYR A 12 18.32 -44.88 2.28
C TYR A 12 18.21 -43.37 1.99
N ASN A 13 19.34 -42.68 1.77
CA ASN A 13 19.38 -41.20 1.66
C ASN A 13 19.75 -40.64 0.27
N SER A 14 19.63 -41.41 -0.81
CA SER A 14 20.03 -40.90 -2.15
C SER A 14 19.07 -41.17 -3.32
N ILE A 15 17.91 -41.80 -3.13
CA ILE A 15 16.99 -42.05 -4.27
C ILE A 15 15.52 -41.89 -3.82
N VAL A 16 15.09 -40.66 -3.58
CA VAL A 16 13.67 -40.27 -3.67
C VAL A 16 13.58 -38.89 -4.35
N GLN A 17 14.08 -38.85 -5.58
CA GLN A 17 13.57 -37.95 -6.61
C GLN A 17 12.93 -38.83 -7.70
N ASN A 18 11.79 -38.36 -8.21
CA ASN A 18 10.98 -38.87 -9.32
C ASN A 18 9.72 -39.67 -8.95
N HIS A 19 8.61 -39.15 -9.48
CA HIS A 19 7.25 -39.64 -9.46
C HIS A 19 7.11 -41.13 -9.79
N ARG A 20 6.22 -41.81 -9.05
CA ARG A 20 5.23 -42.73 -9.61
C ARG A 20 4.09 -42.95 -8.62
N VAL A 21 2.86 -42.80 -9.11
CA VAL A 21 1.61 -43.22 -8.47
C VAL A 21 1.73 -44.70 -8.13
N GLN A 22 1.50 -45.06 -6.87
CA GLN A 22 1.49 -46.44 -6.40
C GLN A 22 0.04 -46.86 -6.19
N TYR A 23 -0.48 -47.72 -7.07
CA TYR A 23 -1.75 -48.41 -6.89
C TYR A 23 -1.56 -49.51 -5.84
N PHE A 24 -2.28 -49.40 -4.73
CA PHE A 24 -2.49 -50.50 -3.80
C PHE A 24 -3.93 -51.04 -4.03
N PRO A 25 -4.10 -52.31 -4.43
CA PRO A 25 -5.41 -52.94 -4.38
C PRO A 25 -5.70 -53.31 -2.91
N ASP A 26 -6.97 -53.18 -2.52
CA ASP A 26 -7.53 -53.62 -1.25
C ASP A 26 -7.26 -52.75 -0.01
N LEU A 27 -7.78 -51.50 -0.04
CA LEU A 27 -8.44 -50.79 1.07
C LEU A 27 -8.76 -49.36 0.58
N LEU A 28 -9.96 -49.16 0.04
CA LEU A 28 -10.41 -47.90 -0.54
C LEU A 28 -10.87 -46.91 0.56
N THR A 29 -9.93 -46.46 1.38
CA THR A 29 -10.10 -45.28 2.25
C THR A 29 -9.19 -44.17 1.75
N CYS A 30 -9.75 -43.25 0.96
CA CYS A 30 -9.07 -42.02 0.53
C CYS A 30 -8.59 -41.23 1.75
N ALA A 31 -7.30 -41.26 2.06
CA ALA A 31 -6.70 -40.43 3.11
C ALA A 31 -6.66 -38.97 2.64
N ALA A 32 -7.49 -38.14 3.26
CA ALA A 32 -7.66 -36.75 2.91
C ALA A 32 -6.41 -35.90 3.17
N LEU A 33 -5.94 -35.16 2.17
CA LEU A 33 -5.14 -33.96 2.47
C LEU A 33 -6.12 -32.87 2.90
N ASN A 34 -6.37 -32.81 4.21
CA ASN A 34 -7.28 -31.85 4.84
C ASN A 34 -6.82 -30.38 4.73
N SER A 35 -5.61 -30.11 4.21
CA SER A 35 -5.00 -28.78 4.09
C SER A 35 -3.79 -28.83 3.15
N PHE A 36 -3.57 -27.78 2.36
CA PHE A 36 -2.41 -27.68 1.45
C PHE A 36 -1.10 -27.56 2.22
N PHE A 37 -1.08 -26.69 3.24
CA PHE A 37 0.15 -26.45 4.01
C PHE A 37 0.35 -27.51 5.10
N GLY A 38 -0.72 -28.01 5.71
CA GLY A 38 -0.68 -29.08 6.71
C GLY A 38 0.28 -28.82 7.89
N GLY A 39 0.61 -27.55 8.17
CA GLY A 39 1.63 -27.15 9.15
C GLY A 39 3.08 -27.49 8.76
N LYS A 40 3.35 -27.90 7.52
CA LYS A 40 4.69 -28.25 7.01
C LYS A 40 5.23 -27.13 6.12
N PRO A 41 6.08 -26.24 6.65
CA PRO A 41 6.63 -25.16 5.85
C PRO A 41 7.58 -25.69 4.77
N VAL A 42 7.55 -25.05 3.60
CA VAL A 42 8.39 -25.42 2.43
C VAL A 42 9.82 -24.90 2.59
N LEU A 43 9.97 -23.76 3.27
CA LEU A 43 11.24 -23.13 3.59
C LEU A 43 11.59 -23.38 5.06
N ASN A 44 12.88 -23.35 5.37
CA ASN A 44 13.30 -23.39 6.77
C ASN A 44 13.11 -22.01 7.43
N GLN A 45 13.11 -22.00 8.77
CA GLN A 45 12.98 -20.76 9.54
C GLN A 45 14.13 -19.77 9.28
N GLY A 46 15.32 -20.26 8.96
CA GLY A 46 16.48 -19.42 8.64
C GLY A 46 16.23 -18.50 7.46
N VAL A 47 15.58 -18.99 6.39
CA VAL A 47 15.16 -18.16 5.25
C VAL A 47 14.14 -17.12 5.69
N GLY A 48 13.17 -17.48 6.53
CA GLY A 48 12.18 -16.54 7.08
C GLY A 48 12.81 -15.39 7.85
N TYR A 49 13.69 -15.70 8.83
CA TYR A 49 14.41 -14.67 9.58
C TYR A 49 15.35 -13.85 8.70
N SER A 50 15.99 -14.47 7.70
CA SER A 50 16.87 -13.78 6.75
C SER A 50 16.09 -12.79 5.89
N VAL A 51 14.88 -13.13 5.44
CA VAL A 51 14.05 -12.19 4.68
C VAL A 51 13.61 -11.03 5.58
N ILE A 52 13.09 -11.33 6.78
CA ILE A 52 12.55 -10.30 7.67
C ILE A 52 13.64 -9.33 8.16
N LEU A 53 14.73 -9.87 8.70
CA LEU A 53 15.80 -9.06 9.30
C LEU A 53 16.79 -8.55 8.24
N GLY A 54 17.13 -9.39 7.27
CA GLY A 54 18.11 -9.07 6.25
C GLY A 54 17.65 -7.96 5.31
N PHE A 55 16.42 -8.02 4.79
CA PHE A 55 15.91 -6.92 3.96
C PHE A 55 15.69 -5.64 4.79
N GLY A 56 15.22 -5.76 6.04
CA GLY A 56 15.10 -4.61 6.94
C GLY A 56 16.44 -3.87 7.13
N ALA A 57 17.50 -4.63 7.42
CA ALA A 57 18.85 -4.09 7.56
C ALA A 57 19.39 -3.52 6.24
N PHE A 58 19.17 -4.22 5.12
CA PHE A 58 19.54 -3.76 3.79
C PHE A 58 18.92 -2.39 3.49
N PHE A 59 17.62 -2.23 3.67
CA PHE A 59 16.94 -0.95 3.39
C PHE A 59 17.36 0.15 4.35
N ALA A 60 17.61 -0.16 5.62
CA ALA A 60 18.15 0.81 6.57
C ALA A 60 19.51 1.36 6.11
N ILE A 61 20.44 0.48 5.74
CA ILE A 61 21.77 0.88 5.28
C ILE A 61 21.67 1.60 3.93
N PHE A 62 20.96 1.00 2.98
CA PHE A 62 20.89 1.47 1.60
C PHE A 62 20.19 2.83 1.48
N THR A 63 19.04 3.01 2.13
CA THR A 63 18.31 4.29 2.06
C THR A 63 19.08 5.39 2.80
N SER A 64 19.68 5.08 3.95
CA SER A 64 20.57 6.01 4.66
C SER A 64 21.76 6.42 3.80
N PHE A 65 22.35 5.47 3.07
CA PHE A 65 23.44 5.74 2.14
C PHE A 65 23.01 6.63 0.98
N LEU A 66 21.87 6.36 0.33
CA LEU A 66 21.37 7.21 -0.75
C LEU A 66 21.04 8.64 -0.30
N VAL A 67 20.45 8.77 0.89
CA VAL A 67 20.17 10.05 1.51
C VAL A 67 21.48 10.79 1.85
N TRP A 68 22.49 10.08 2.35
CA TRP A 68 23.82 10.63 2.59
C TRP A 68 24.49 11.12 1.29
N LEU A 69 24.42 10.34 0.21
CA LEU A 69 24.94 10.75 -1.11
C LEU A 69 24.26 12.03 -1.60
N GLU A 70 22.94 12.12 -1.47
CA GLU A 70 22.22 13.32 -1.87
C GLU A 70 22.66 14.54 -1.05
N LYS A 71 22.74 14.40 0.27
CA LYS A 71 23.24 15.48 1.14
C LYS A 71 24.65 15.90 0.74
N ARG A 72 25.51 14.94 0.42
CA ARG A 72 26.93 15.16 0.13
C ARG A 72 27.18 15.86 -1.19
N TYR A 73 26.41 15.50 -2.23
CA TYR A 73 26.68 15.89 -3.62
C TYR A 73 25.64 16.82 -4.23
N VAL A 74 24.42 16.85 -3.70
CA VAL A 74 23.33 17.72 -4.17
C VAL A 74 23.10 18.90 -3.21
N GLY A 75 23.54 18.77 -1.95
CA GLY A 75 23.48 19.86 -0.96
C GLY A 75 22.13 20.01 -0.24
N SER A 76 21.32 18.95 -0.20
CA SER A 76 20.03 18.96 0.50
C SER A 76 20.20 19.22 2.01
N ARG A 77 19.37 20.12 2.57
CA ARG A 77 19.33 20.40 4.02
C ARG A 77 18.29 19.51 4.70
N HIS A 78 18.69 18.83 5.76
CA HIS A 78 17.83 17.94 6.54
C HIS A 78 17.17 18.70 7.70
N THR A 79 16.08 19.40 7.41
CA THR A 79 15.21 20.07 8.39
C THR A 79 14.05 19.17 8.79
N SER A 80 13.26 19.62 9.77
CA SER A 80 12.02 18.93 10.15
C SER A 80 10.97 18.99 9.03
N GLU A 81 10.92 20.09 8.30
CA GLU A 81 10.08 20.26 7.11
C GLU A 81 10.47 19.28 6.01
N TRP A 82 11.77 19.14 5.73
CA TRP A 82 12.26 18.19 4.75
C TRP A 82 11.96 16.74 5.16
N PHE A 83 12.12 16.42 6.45
CA PHE A 83 11.83 15.07 6.99
C PHE A 83 10.37 14.68 6.81
N ASN A 84 9.42 15.61 6.99
CA ASN A 84 7.98 15.34 6.94
C ASN A 84 7.32 15.61 5.59
N THR A 85 7.96 16.35 4.67
CA THR A 85 7.33 16.78 3.40
C THR A 85 8.15 16.42 2.16
N ALA A 86 9.33 15.83 2.34
CA ALA A 86 10.29 15.51 1.27
C ALA A 86 10.63 16.71 0.35
N GLY A 87 10.55 17.94 0.89
CA GLY A 87 10.81 19.18 0.15
C GLY A 87 9.75 19.53 -0.91
N ARG A 88 8.61 18.83 -0.95
CA ARG A 88 7.47 19.10 -1.86
C ARG A 88 7.83 19.12 -3.37
N ASN A 89 8.92 18.46 -3.77
CA ASN A 89 9.51 18.53 -5.13
C ASN A 89 9.59 17.16 -5.85
N VAL A 90 8.71 16.22 -5.52
CA VAL A 90 8.72 14.89 -6.13
C VAL A 90 8.10 14.93 -7.53
N LYS A 91 8.76 14.33 -8.52
CA LYS A 91 8.35 14.31 -9.94
C LYS A 91 7.33 13.20 -10.24
N THR A 92 6.70 13.25 -11.43
CA THR A 92 5.58 12.40 -11.83
C THR A 92 5.88 10.90 -11.74
N GLY A 93 7.00 10.43 -12.26
CA GLY A 93 7.37 9.02 -12.24
C GLY A 93 7.56 8.50 -10.82
N LEU A 94 8.34 9.21 -10.00
CA LEU A 94 8.56 8.81 -8.62
C LEU A 94 7.27 8.87 -7.79
N ILE A 95 6.41 9.88 -7.99
CA ILE A 95 5.07 9.93 -7.37
C ILE A 95 4.25 8.71 -7.79
N ALA A 96 4.18 8.39 -9.08
CA ALA A 96 3.41 7.25 -9.57
C ALA A 96 3.90 5.94 -8.94
N SER A 97 5.22 5.74 -8.85
CA SER A 97 5.80 4.58 -8.16
C SER A 97 5.49 4.56 -6.68
N VAL A 98 5.58 5.69 -5.98
CA VAL A 98 5.24 5.76 -4.55
C VAL A 98 3.77 5.42 -4.33
N ILE A 99 2.86 5.95 -5.16
CA ILE A 99 1.43 5.63 -5.08
C ILE A 99 1.21 4.13 -5.26
N VAL A 100 1.78 3.52 -6.31
CA VAL A 100 1.65 2.08 -6.54
C VAL A 100 2.22 1.29 -5.36
N SER A 101 3.38 1.70 -4.83
CA SER A 101 4.03 1.05 -3.69
C SER A 101 3.20 1.11 -2.41
N GLN A 102 2.62 2.27 -2.12
CA GLN A 102 1.84 2.52 -0.91
C GLN A 102 0.52 1.76 -0.95
N TRP A 103 -0.03 1.58 -2.15
CA TRP A 103 -1.28 0.87 -2.38
C TRP A 103 -1.11 -0.64 -2.58
N THR A 104 0.11 -1.10 -2.82
CA THR A 104 0.39 -2.54 -2.90
C THR A 104 0.59 -3.08 -1.50
N TRP A 105 -0.53 -3.33 -0.82
CA TRP A 105 -0.57 -3.95 0.50
C TRP A 105 -0.40 -5.47 0.42
N ALA A 106 -0.23 -6.10 1.57
CA ALA A 106 -0.43 -7.55 1.69
C ALA A 106 -1.79 -7.97 1.12
N ALA A 107 -2.87 -7.26 1.46
CA ALA A 107 -4.20 -7.53 0.92
C ALA A 107 -4.27 -7.46 -0.61
N THR A 108 -3.54 -6.53 -1.25
CA THR A 108 -3.53 -6.36 -2.71
C THR A 108 -3.05 -7.61 -3.44
N ILE A 109 -2.14 -8.37 -2.85
CA ILE A 109 -1.62 -9.62 -3.43
C ILE A 109 -2.46 -10.80 -2.94
N LEU A 110 -2.69 -10.87 -1.64
CA LEU A 110 -3.26 -12.04 -0.97
C LEU A 110 -4.79 -12.10 -1.10
N GLN A 111 -5.49 -11.00 -0.80
CA GLN A 111 -6.95 -10.95 -0.83
C GLN A 111 -7.50 -10.94 -2.26
N SER A 112 -6.83 -10.25 -3.20
CA SER A 112 -7.22 -10.27 -4.62
C SER A 112 -7.19 -11.69 -5.20
N SER A 113 -6.14 -12.45 -4.88
CA SER A 113 -6.01 -13.86 -5.26
C SER A 113 -7.01 -14.75 -4.53
N ASN A 114 -7.34 -14.44 -3.26
CA ASN A 114 -8.38 -15.15 -2.53
C ASN A 114 -9.75 -15.01 -3.20
N VAL A 115 -10.16 -13.79 -3.56
CA VAL A 115 -11.45 -13.58 -4.23
C VAL A 115 -11.48 -14.15 -5.65
N ALA A 116 -10.32 -14.32 -6.29
CA ALA A 116 -10.22 -15.05 -7.54
C ALA A 116 -10.45 -16.55 -7.37
N TRP A 117 -9.95 -17.11 -6.27
CA TRP A 117 -10.21 -18.51 -5.91
C TRP A 117 -11.67 -18.73 -5.48
N GLU A 118 -12.32 -17.75 -4.86
CA GLU A 118 -13.75 -17.83 -4.49
C GLU A 118 -14.69 -17.63 -5.69
N TYR A 119 -14.44 -16.62 -6.52
CA TYR A 119 -15.41 -16.14 -7.53
C TYR A 119 -14.95 -16.29 -8.98
N GLY A 120 -13.77 -16.84 -9.23
CA GLY A 120 -13.18 -16.92 -10.56
C GLY A 120 -12.79 -15.53 -11.09
N ILE A 121 -12.93 -15.32 -12.41
CA ILE A 121 -12.50 -14.08 -13.09
C ILE A 121 -13.17 -12.80 -12.57
N SER A 122 -14.36 -12.92 -11.96
CA SER A 122 -15.10 -11.79 -11.37
C SER A 122 -14.33 -11.18 -10.19
N GLY A 123 -13.64 -12.01 -9.40
CA GLY A 123 -12.88 -11.58 -8.22
C GLY A 123 -11.74 -10.60 -8.52
N PRO A 124 -10.72 -10.97 -9.34
CA PRO A 124 -9.62 -10.08 -9.71
C PRO A 124 -10.09 -8.75 -10.27
N PHE A 125 -11.12 -8.80 -11.10
CA PHE A 125 -11.68 -7.62 -11.74
C PHE A 125 -12.32 -6.68 -10.72
N TRP A 126 -13.24 -7.16 -9.89
CA TRP A 126 -13.93 -6.32 -8.90
C TRP A 126 -12.99 -5.83 -7.79
N TYR A 127 -11.94 -6.60 -7.48
CA TYR A 127 -10.87 -6.14 -6.60
C TYR A 127 -10.13 -4.94 -7.22
N ALA A 128 -9.56 -5.14 -8.42
CA ALA A 128 -8.71 -4.14 -9.07
C ALA A 128 -9.49 -2.90 -9.49
N SER A 129 -10.64 -3.08 -10.16
CA SER A 129 -11.52 -1.98 -10.56
C SER A 129 -12.03 -1.23 -9.34
N GLY A 130 -12.51 -1.96 -8.34
CA GLY A 130 -13.17 -1.39 -7.18
C GLY A 130 -12.27 -0.52 -6.33
N ALA A 131 -10.97 -0.80 -6.29
CA ALA A 131 -9.98 0.00 -5.58
C ALA A 131 -9.30 1.08 -6.46
N THR A 132 -9.25 0.91 -7.78
CA THR A 132 -8.60 1.92 -8.66
C THR A 132 -9.34 3.26 -8.64
N ILE A 133 -10.66 3.24 -8.48
CA ILE A 133 -11.52 4.45 -8.46
C ILE A 133 -11.03 5.46 -7.42
N GLN A 134 -10.69 4.98 -6.24
CA GLN A 134 -10.32 5.79 -5.10
C GLN A 134 -8.98 6.50 -5.38
N VAL A 135 -8.03 5.88 -6.10
CA VAL A 135 -6.76 6.53 -6.47
C VAL A 135 -7.07 7.72 -7.37
N LEU A 136 -7.88 7.45 -8.41
CA LEU A 136 -8.15 8.40 -9.47
C LEU A 136 -8.90 9.61 -8.93
N LEU A 137 -9.89 9.38 -8.06
CA LEU A 137 -10.64 10.44 -7.40
C LEU A 137 -9.82 11.16 -6.33
N PHE A 138 -8.95 10.47 -5.59
CA PHE A 138 -8.06 11.12 -4.63
C PHE A 138 -7.05 12.04 -5.31
N GLY A 139 -6.70 11.80 -6.58
CA GLY A 139 -5.92 12.76 -7.36
C GLY A 139 -6.58 14.15 -7.48
N VAL A 140 -7.91 14.23 -7.46
CA VAL A 140 -8.66 15.51 -7.40
C VAL A 140 -8.46 16.18 -6.05
N ILE A 141 -8.47 15.41 -4.96
CA ILE A 141 -8.16 15.92 -3.62
C ILE A 141 -6.71 16.41 -3.56
N ALA A 142 -5.77 15.65 -4.13
CA ALA A 142 -4.35 15.98 -4.13
C ALA A 142 -4.04 17.34 -4.80
N ILE A 143 -4.71 17.68 -5.91
CA ILE A 143 -4.56 19.00 -6.54
C ILE A 143 -5.28 20.11 -5.77
N GLU A 144 -6.42 19.81 -5.13
CA GLU A 144 -7.14 20.76 -4.29
C GLU A 144 -6.36 21.17 -3.05
N ILE A 145 -5.60 20.25 -2.45
CA ILE A 145 -4.68 20.56 -1.35
C ILE A 145 -3.69 21.65 -1.79
N LYS A 146 -3.10 21.53 -2.98
CA LYS A 146 -2.13 22.53 -3.50
C LYS A 146 -2.75 23.91 -3.67
N ARG A 147 -4.04 23.99 -4.00
CA ARG A 147 -4.73 25.26 -4.23
C ARG A 147 -5.27 25.88 -2.93
N LYS A 148 -5.66 25.07 -1.95
CA LYS A 148 -6.41 25.52 -0.75
C LYS A 148 -5.64 25.44 0.56
N ALA A 149 -4.68 24.51 0.66
CA ALA A 149 -3.89 24.27 1.87
C ALA A 149 -2.43 23.89 1.51
N PRO A 150 -1.67 24.76 0.80
CA PRO A 150 -0.35 24.43 0.29
C PRO A 150 0.70 24.16 1.39
N TYR A 151 0.48 24.69 2.60
CA TYR A 151 1.40 24.61 3.73
C TYR A 151 1.03 23.55 4.77
N ALA A 152 -0.07 22.81 4.58
CA ALA A 152 -0.45 21.72 5.48
C ALA A 152 0.59 20.59 5.50
N HIS A 153 0.65 19.88 6.62
CA HIS A 153 1.42 18.65 6.81
C HIS A 153 0.51 17.44 6.95
N THR A 154 -0.69 17.61 7.51
CA THR A 154 -1.69 16.55 7.66
C THR A 154 -3.08 16.98 7.17
N VAL A 155 -3.97 16.00 6.99
CA VAL A 155 -5.40 16.28 6.71
C VAL A 155 -6.09 16.97 7.89
N CYS A 156 -5.70 16.63 9.11
CA CYS A 156 -6.32 17.11 10.34
C CYS A 156 -6.04 18.60 10.60
N GLU A 157 -4.89 19.13 10.18
CA GLU A 157 -4.63 20.57 10.21
C GLU A 157 -5.62 21.34 9.31
N ILE A 158 -5.97 20.78 8.15
CA ILE A 158 -6.95 21.36 7.22
C ILE A 158 -8.35 21.32 7.86
N VAL A 159 -8.71 20.21 8.50
CA VAL A 159 -9.96 20.08 9.27
C VAL A 159 -10.02 21.15 10.36
N LYS A 160 -8.95 21.31 11.15
CA LYS A 160 -8.90 22.29 12.23
C LYS A 160 -9.05 23.71 11.71
N ALA A 161 -8.31 24.06 10.66
CA ALA A 161 -8.36 25.40 10.06
C ALA A 161 -9.75 25.73 9.49
N ARG A 162 -10.47 24.75 8.95
CA ARG A 162 -11.79 24.94 8.34
C ARG A 162 -12.96 24.86 9.33
N TRP A 163 -12.94 23.88 10.23
CA TRP A 163 -14.09 23.50 11.06
C TRP A 163 -13.83 23.55 12.56
N GLY A 164 -12.62 23.92 12.98
CA GLY A 164 -12.25 24.13 14.37
C GLY A 164 -11.95 22.84 15.15
N THR A 165 -11.71 23.02 16.45
CA THR A 165 -11.18 21.99 17.36
C THR A 165 -12.10 20.77 17.52
N ALA A 166 -13.42 20.95 17.59
CA ALA A 166 -14.34 19.83 17.76
C ALA A 166 -14.31 18.86 16.57
N ALA A 167 -14.36 19.39 15.35
CA ALA A 167 -14.23 18.58 14.14
C ALA A 167 -12.84 17.95 14.07
N HIS A 168 -11.81 18.72 14.39
CA HIS A 168 -10.43 18.24 14.39
C HIS A 168 -10.26 16.98 15.25
N LEU A 169 -10.75 16.96 16.49
CA LEU A 169 -10.64 15.78 17.37
C LEU A 169 -11.39 14.55 16.84
N VAL A 170 -12.57 14.75 16.24
CA VAL A 170 -13.36 13.66 15.64
C VAL A 170 -12.62 13.05 14.46
N PHE A 171 -12.19 13.87 13.50
CA PHE A 171 -11.47 13.37 12.32
C PHE A 171 -10.09 12.81 12.67
N LEU A 172 -9.40 13.37 13.67
CA LEU A 172 -8.16 12.80 14.21
C LEU A 172 -8.37 11.38 14.73
N GLY A 173 -9.48 11.13 15.46
CA GLY A 173 -9.86 9.78 15.89
C GLY A 173 -10.09 8.82 14.73
N PHE A 174 -10.77 9.25 13.67
CA PHE A 174 -11.00 8.44 12.47
C PHE A 174 -9.74 8.18 11.65
N CYS A 175 -8.81 9.16 11.58
CA CYS A 175 -7.51 8.97 10.95
C CYS A 175 -6.70 7.90 11.69
N PHE A 176 -6.60 8.00 13.03
CA PHE A 176 -5.93 6.96 13.83
C PHE A 176 -6.59 5.60 13.69
N LEU A 177 -7.93 5.53 13.74
CA LEU A 177 -8.66 4.28 13.54
C LEU A 177 -8.34 3.65 12.18
N THR A 178 -8.27 4.48 11.14
CA THR A 178 -7.89 4.03 9.80
C THR A 178 -6.45 3.49 9.77
N ASN A 179 -5.48 4.24 10.30
CA ASN A 179 -4.09 3.80 10.35
C ASN A 179 -3.91 2.50 11.15
N ILE A 180 -4.68 2.32 12.23
CA ILE A 180 -4.72 1.09 13.03
C ILE A 180 -5.26 -0.09 12.20
N ILE A 181 -6.37 0.09 11.48
CA ILE A 181 -6.99 -0.94 10.64
C ILE A 181 -6.05 -1.34 9.48
N VAL A 182 -5.46 -0.36 8.79
CA VAL A 182 -4.50 -0.62 7.70
C VAL A 182 -3.29 -1.39 8.23
N THR A 183 -2.69 -0.92 9.32
CA THR A 183 -1.60 -1.61 10.03
C THR A 183 -1.95 -3.05 10.39
N ALA A 184 -3.14 -3.28 10.93
CA ALA A 184 -3.62 -4.61 11.29
C ALA A 184 -3.64 -5.55 10.09
N MET A 185 -4.20 -5.10 8.95
CA MET A 185 -4.24 -5.90 7.72
C MET A 185 -2.83 -6.24 7.20
N LEU A 186 -1.90 -5.28 7.23
CA LEU A 186 -0.53 -5.50 6.78
C LEU A 186 0.15 -6.62 7.58
N LEU A 187 0.00 -6.61 8.91
CA LEU A 187 0.65 -7.59 9.78
C LEU A 187 -0.05 -8.94 9.85
N LEU A 188 -1.39 -8.97 9.80
CA LEU A 188 -2.13 -10.23 9.71
C LEU A 188 -1.74 -11.00 8.45
N GLY A 189 -1.74 -10.34 7.29
CA GLY A 189 -1.31 -10.97 6.03
C GLY A 189 0.18 -11.33 6.02
N GLY A 190 1.05 -10.40 6.45
CA GLY A 190 2.49 -10.61 6.48
C GLY A 190 2.92 -11.76 7.38
N SER A 191 2.43 -11.79 8.62
CA SER A 191 2.80 -12.82 9.61
C SER A 191 2.24 -14.20 9.27
N ALA A 192 1.02 -14.28 8.71
CA ALA A 192 0.41 -15.54 8.28
C ALA A 192 1.22 -16.21 7.17
N VAL A 193 1.63 -15.46 6.14
CA VAL A 193 2.41 -16.02 5.02
C VAL A 193 3.82 -16.39 5.44
N VAL A 194 4.48 -15.55 6.27
CA VAL A 194 5.80 -15.89 6.85
C VAL A 194 5.71 -17.21 7.61
N ASN A 195 4.69 -17.37 8.46
CA ASN A 195 4.49 -18.58 9.24
C ASN A 195 4.23 -19.80 8.33
N ALA A 196 3.31 -19.68 7.37
CA ALA A 196 2.95 -20.77 6.46
C ALA A 196 4.12 -21.21 5.57
N LEU A 197 4.93 -20.29 5.07
CA LEU A 197 6.03 -20.60 4.16
C LEU A 197 7.30 -21.09 4.85
N THR A 198 7.60 -20.59 6.06
CA THR A 198 8.92 -20.77 6.70
C THR A 198 8.87 -21.43 8.07
N GLY A 199 7.68 -21.52 8.69
CA GLY A 199 7.49 -22.03 10.04
C GLY A 199 7.95 -21.07 11.14
N VAL A 200 8.34 -19.83 10.82
CA VAL A 200 8.64 -18.81 11.83
C VAL A 200 7.39 -18.55 12.65
N ASN A 201 7.53 -18.47 13.97
CA ASN A 201 6.40 -18.23 14.87
C ASN A 201 5.63 -16.95 14.47
N ILE A 202 4.30 -17.04 14.35
CA ILE A 202 3.46 -15.93 13.88
C ILE A 202 3.57 -14.68 14.76
N TYR A 203 3.75 -14.85 16.07
CA TYR A 203 3.93 -13.74 17.01
C TYR A 203 5.32 -13.10 16.88
N ALA A 204 6.36 -13.91 16.65
CA ALA A 204 7.69 -13.38 16.34
C ALA A 204 7.66 -12.60 15.02
N ALA A 205 7.06 -13.15 13.97
CA ALA A 205 6.90 -12.45 12.69
C ALA A 205 6.15 -11.12 12.86
N SER A 206 5.10 -11.09 13.70
CA SER A 206 4.33 -9.87 13.99
C SER A 206 5.16 -8.72 14.55
N PHE A 207 6.20 -8.99 15.36
CA PHE A 207 7.11 -7.97 15.89
C PHE A 207 8.30 -7.66 14.97
N LEU A 208 8.84 -8.68 14.30
CA LEU A 208 10.04 -8.53 13.50
C LEU A 208 9.80 -7.86 12.15
N ILE A 209 8.61 -8.04 11.55
CA ILE A 209 8.25 -7.38 10.29
C ILE A 209 8.27 -5.84 10.42
N PRO A 210 7.59 -5.22 11.41
CA PRO A 210 7.68 -3.76 11.63
C PRO A 210 9.08 -3.27 11.97
N LEU A 211 9.91 -4.09 12.62
CA LEU A 211 11.22 -3.65 13.13
C LEU A 211 12.11 -3.08 12.02
N GLY A 212 12.21 -3.77 10.88
CA GLY A 212 12.98 -3.28 9.75
C GLY A 212 12.48 -1.93 9.24
N VAL A 213 11.16 -1.76 9.19
CA VAL A 213 10.49 -0.53 8.77
C VAL A 213 10.79 0.64 9.70
N VAL A 214 10.71 0.40 11.01
CA VAL A 214 11.01 1.40 12.04
C VAL A 214 12.44 1.93 11.87
N VAL A 215 13.42 1.05 11.71
CA VAL A 215 14.84 1.45 11.63
C VAL A 215 15.11 2.41 10.47
N TYR A 216 14.70 2.07 9.25
CA TYR A 216 14.97 2.93 8.10
C TYR A 216 14.11 4.21 8.08
N THR A 217 12.88 4.13 8.61
CA THR A 217 12.00 5.30 8.74
C THR A 217 12.59 6.34 9.71
N LEU A 218 13.15 5.88 10.84
CA LEU A 218 13.80 6.74 11.84
C LEU A 218 15.05 7.45 11.28
N ALA A 219 15.82 6.75 10.44
CA ALA A 219 17.06 7.26 9.87
C ALA A 219 16.82 8.30 8.76
N GLY A 220 15.88 8.04 7.86
CA GLY A 220 15.79 8.76 6.59
C GLY A 220 14.57 9.69 6.39
N GLY A 221 13.48 9.53 7.13
CA GLY A 221 12.26 10.33 6.94
C GLY A 221 11.53 10.09 5.62
N LEU A 222 10.58 10.96 5.27
CA LEU A 222 9.63 10.75 4.16
C LEU A 222 10.32 10.54 2.80
N LYS A 223 11.41 11.26 2.51
CA LYS A 223 12.10 11.12 1.22
C LYS A 223 12.86 9.80 1.08
N ALA A 224 13.49 9.33 2.16
CA ALA A 224 14.12 8.02 2.18
C ALA A 224 13.09 6.91 1.99
N THR A 225 11.94 7.08 2.65
CA THR A 225 10.79 6.19 2.46
C THR A 225 10.33 6.17 1.01
N PHE A 226 10.26 7.30 0.32
CA PHE A 226 9.89 7.33 -1.11
C PHE A 226 10.87 6.57 -2.00
N LEU A 227 12.15 6.67 -1.70
CA LEU A 227 13.20 5.95 -2.43
C LEU A 227 13.19 4.44 -2.13
N ALA A 228 12.92 4.07 -0.89
CA ALA A 228 12.66 2.68 -0.52
C ALA A 228 11.44 2.13 -1.25
N SER A 229 10.33 2.88 -1.27
CA SER A 229 9.08 2.55 -1.97
C SER A 229 9.30 2.32 -3.47
N TYR A 230 10.16 3.11 -4.11
CA TYR A 230 10.52 2.85 -5.51
C TYR A 230 11.14 1.45 -5.68
N ILE A 231 12.10 1.07 -4.84
CA ILE A 231 12.75 -0.24 -4.92
C ILE A 231 11.79 -1.38 -4.56
N HIS A 232 10.95 -1.19 -3.53
CA HIS A 232 9.89 -2.13 -3.20
C HIS A 232 8.99 -2.37 -4.42
N SER A 233 8.59 -1.31 -5.12
CA SER A 233 7.79 -1.39 -6.34
C SER A 233 8.50 -2.15 -7.45
N VAL A 234 9.79 -1.88 -7.69
CA VAL A 234 10.59 -2.58 -8.71
C VAL A 234 10.57 -4.09 -8.44
N ILE A 235 10.87 -4.51 -7.21
CA ILE A 235 10.90 -5.93 -6.84
C ILE A 235 9.51 -6.57 -6.99
N VAL A 236 8.47 -5.89 -6.52
CA VAL A 236 7.07 -6.34 -6.67
C VAL A 236 6.70 -6.57 -8.13
N HIS A 237 7.06 -5.65 -9.03
CA HIS A 237 6.71 -5.73 -10.45
C HIS A 237 7.54 -6.80 -11.19
N VAL A 238 8.81 -6.97 -10.84
CA VAL A 238 9.63 -8.07 -11.39
C VAL A 238 9.01 -9.42 -11.03
N VAL A 239 8.64 -9.62 -9.76
CA VAL A 239 8.01 -10.87 -9.31
C VAL A 239 6.63 -11.07 -9.95
N LEU A 240 5.85 -9.98 -10.12
CA LEU A 240 4.58 -10.01 -10.84
C LEU A 240 4.75 -10.53 -12.26
N VAL A 241 5.69 -9.97 -13.03
CA VAL A 241 5.93 -10.38 -14.42
C VAL A 241 6.34 -11.85 -14.46
N ILE A 242 7.23 -12.30 -13.55
CA ILE A 242 7.63 -13.70 -13.46
C ILE A 242 6.41 -14.61 -13.30
N PHE A 243 5.53 -14.35 -12.32
CA PHE A 243 4.38 -15.23 -12.07
C PHE A 243 3.33 -15.20 -13.18
N VAL A 244 3.09 -14.04 -13.78
CA VAL A 244 2.11 -13.90 -14.86
C VAL A 244 2.57 -14.68 -16.10
N TYR A 245 3.84 -14.56 -16.50
CA TYR A 245 4.39 -15.35 -17.62
C TYR A 245 4.54 -16.83 -17.25
N LEU A 246 4.83 -17.16 -15.99
CA LEU A 246 4.90 -18.55 -15.56
C LEU A 246 3.57 -19.27 -15.77
N VAL A 247 2.45 -18.67 -15.33
CA VAL A 247 1.11 -19.27 -15.44
C VAL A 247 0.65 -19.37 -16.89
N TYR A 248 0.92 -18.35 -17.71
CA TYR A 248 0.33 -18.25 -19.05
C TYR A 248 1.28 -18.54 -20.23
N ALA A 249 2.57 -18.76 -20.00
CA ALA A 249 3.53 -18.98 -21.08
C ALA A 249 4.61 -20.03 -20.82
N ALA A 250 5.00 -20.29 -19.57
CA ALA A 250 6.22 -21.08 -19.29
C ALA A 250 6.04 -22.35 -18.46
N SER A 251 5.06 -22.42 -17.55
CA SER A 251 4.89 -23.60 -16.67
C SER A 251 4.51 -24.84 -17.47
N SER A 252 5.06 -26.00 -17.12
CA SER A 252 4.67 -27.29 -17.69
C SER A 252 3.22 -27.69 -17.33
N GLU A 253 2.73 -27.25 -16.17
CA GLU A 253 1.39 -27.58 -15.68
C GLU A 253 0.30 -26.69 -16.30
N LEU A 254 0.53 -25.37 -16.31
CA LEU A 254 -0.42 -24.38 -16.81
C LEU A 254 0.00 -23.85 -18.18
N GLY A 255 1.10 -23.11 -18.28
CA GLY A 255 1.85 -22.81 -19.52
C GLY A 255 1.15 -22.09 -20.68
N SER A 256 -0.18 -21.97 -20.67
CA SER A 256 -0.96 -21.32 -21.72
C SER A 256 -2.35 -20.94 -21.19
N PRO A 257 -2.96 -19.84 -21.69
CA PRO A 257 -4.35 -19.51 -21.35
C PRO A 257 -5.34 -20.62 -21.72
N SER A 258 -5.03 -21.38 -22.77
CA SER A 258 -5.86 -22.50 -23.24
C SER A 258 -5.94 -23.64 -22.23
N ILE A 259 -4.82 -23.99 -21.60
CA ILE A 259 -4.76 -25.05 -20.58
C ILE A 259 -5.45 -24.58 -19.31
N VAL A 260 -5.17 -23.35 -18.85
CA VAL A 260 -5.83 -22.76 -17.68
C VAL A 260 -7.35 -22.76 -17.87
N TYR A 261 -7.83 -22.30 -19.03
CA TYR A 261 -9.26 -22.32 -19.37
C TYR A 261 -9.86 -23.73 -19.28
N ARG A 262 -9.22 -24.72 -19.90
CA ARG A 262 -9.68 -26.11 -19.88
C ARG A 262 -9.77 -26.67 -18.47
N ARG A 263 -8.73 -26.46 -17.65
CA ARG A 263 -8.70 -26.94 -16.27
C ARG A 263 -9.75 -26.25 -15.39
N LEU A 264 -9.98 -24.95 -15.58
CA LEU A 264 -11.06 -24.23 -14.86
C LEU A 264 -12.45 -24.78 -15.18
N LEU A 265 -12.71 -25.15 -16.44
CA LEU A 265 -13.97 -25.80 -16.81
C LEU A 265 -14.06 -27.22 -16.23
N GLU A 266 -12.97 -27.96 -16.25
CA GLU A 266 -12.89 -29.31 -15.69
C GLU A 266 -13.23 -29.29 -14.19
N VAL A 267 -12.62 -28.38 -13.42
CA VAL A 267 -12.90 -28.21 -11.99
C VAL A 267 -14.36 -27.80 -11.74
N ALA A 268 -14.91 -26.90 -12.55
CA ALA A 268 -16.32 -26.50 -12.45
C ALA A 268 -17.31 -27.63 -12.80
N SER A 269 -16.89 -28.61 -13.62
CA SER A 269 -17.73 -29.72 -14.07
C SER A 269 -17.77 -30.93 -13.12
N LYS A 270 -16.88 -30.98 -12.12
CA LYS A 270 -16.86 -32.07 -11.13
C LYS A 270 -18.13 -32.04 -10.25
N SER A 271 -18.74 -33.21 -10.00
CA SER A 271 -19.95 -33.33 -9.17
C SER A 271 -19.71 -32.90 -7.73
N ARG A 272 -20.68 -32.19 -7.15
CA ARG A 272 -20.68 -31.70 -5.76
C ARG A 272 -21.47 -32.62 -4.81
N SER A 273 -21.79 -33.85 -5.23
CA SER A 273 -22.65 -34.76 -4.47
C SER A 273 -21.88 -35.54 -3.41
N CYS A 274 -22.28 -35.37 -2.15
CA CYS A 274 -21.79 -36.10 -0.97
C CYS A 274 -22.10 -37.62 -0.94
N GLN A 275 -22.40 -38.24 -2.08
CA GLN A 275 -22.72 -39.67 -2.21
C GLN A 275 -21.62 -40.45 -2.96
N GLU A 276 -20.78 -39.77 -3.72
CA GLU A 276 -19.48 -40.27 -4.19
C GLU A 276 -18.40 -39.64 -3.33
N PRO A 277 -17.19 -40.22 -3.19
CA PRO A 277 -16.12 -39.62 -2.41
C PRO A 277 -15.84 -38.20 -2.94
N ILE A 278 -16.36 -37.22 -2.21
CA ILE A 278 -16.07 -35.81 -2.39
C ILE A 278 -14.56 -35.67 -2.22
N SER A 279 -13.92 -34.90 -3.10
CA SER A 279 -12.50 -34.57 -2.95
C SER A 279 -12.18 -33.66 -1.76
N HIS A 280 -13.13 -33.34 -0.86
CA HIS A 280 -13.05 -32.92 0.57
C HIS A 280 -13.98 -31.73 0.94
N VAL A 281 -14.54 -31.75 2.16
CA VAL A 281 -15.39 -30.67 2.73
C VAL A 281 -14.52 -29.45 3.06
N GLY A 282 -14.84 -28.28 2.49
CA GLY A 282 -14.13 -27.02 2.75
C GLY A 282 -13.11 -26.59 1.69
N GLN A 283 -13.09 -27.23 0.52
CA GLN A 283 -12.29 -26.88 -0.66
C GLN A 283 -13.17 -26.31 -1.79
N SER A 284 -12.59 -25.50 -2.68
CA SER A 284 -13.25 -25.06 -3.93
C SER A 284 -13.26 -26.20 -4.96
N CYS A 285 -14.06 -27.23 -4.70
CA CYS A 285 -14.32 -28.31 -5.65
C CYS A 285 -15.75 -28.21 -6.18
N GLY A 286 -15.89 -28.40 -7.49
CA GLY A 286 -17.16 -28.31 -8.20
C GLY A 286 -17.57 -26.88 -8.56
N PRO A 287 -18.82 -26.69 -9.02
CA PRO A 287 -19.31 -25.42 -9.53
C PRO A 287 -19.28 -24.31 -8.47
N ALA A 288 -18.80 -23.12 -8.84
CA ALA A 288 -18.77 -21.95 -7.97
C ALA A 288 -20.18 -21.48 -7.60
N THR A 289 -20.48 -21.44 -6.30
CA THR A 289 -21.81 -21.02 -5.81
C THR A 289 -22.07 -19.56 -6.17
N GLY A 290 -23.22 -19.27 -6.80
CA GLY A 290 -23.60 -17.91 -7.19
C GLY A 290 -22.98 -17.42 -8.51
N ASN A 291 -22.15 -18.23 -9.17
CA ASN A 291 -21.65 -17.96 -10.51
C ASN A 291 -22.61 -18.50 -11.58
N PHE A 292 -22.66 -17.84 -12.74
CA PHE A 292 -23.44 -18.30 -13.89
C PHE A 292 -23.00 -19.71 -14.32
N LYS A 293 -23.95 -20.66 -14.23
CA LYS A 293 -23.73 -22.11 -14.45
C LYS A 293 -22.56 -22.69 -13.63
N GLY A 294 -22.23 -22.08 -12.48
CA GLY A 294 -21.12 -22.51 -11.65
C GLY A 294 -19.71 -22.31 -12.25
N SER A 295 -19.59 -21.55 -13.33
CA SER A 295 -18.34 -21.37 -14.05
C SER A 295 -17.38 -20.43 -13.31
N PHE A 296 -16.07 -20.71 -13.33
CA PHE A 296 -15.03 -19.78 -12.88
C PHE A 296 -14.64 -18.75 -13.95
N VAL A 297 -15.07 -18.96 -15.20
CA VAL A 297 -14.80 -18.09 -16.34
C VAL A 297 -16.05 -17.31 -16.73
N THR A 298 -16.64 -16.61 -15.76
CA THR A 298 -17.80 -15.72 -15.95
C THR A 298 -17.68 -14.47 -15.09
N MET A 299 -18.12 -13.34 -15.63
CA MET A 299 -18.27 -12.09 -14.85
C MET A 299 -19.57 -12.06 -14.03
N LEU A 300 -20.56 -12.89 -14.41
CA LEU A 300 -21.82 -13.05 -13.69
C LEU A 300 -21.61 -13.90 -12.42
N SER A 301 -21.18 -13.23 -11.35
CA SER A 301 -20.99 -13.79 -10.01
C SER A 301 -21.67 -12.90 -8.99
N SER A 302 -22.66 -13.44 -8.26
CA SER A 302 -23.33 -12.68 -7.19
C SER A 302 -22.35 -12.34 -6.06
N GLY A 303 -21.52 -13.31 -5.66
CA GLY A 303 -20.48 -13.12 -4.66
C GLY A 303 -19.41 -12.12 -5.10
N GLY A 304 -18.95 -12.21 -6.35
CA GLY A 304 -17.97 -11.27 -6.93
C GLY A 304 -18.50 -9.84 -6.98
N LEU A 305 -19.76 -9.63 -7.36
CA LEU A 305 -20.38 -8.31 -7.39
C LEU A 305 -20.57 -7.73 -5.98
N VAL A 306 -21.09 -8.53 -5.04
CA VAL A 306 -21.26 -8.10 -3.63
C VAL A 306 -19.91 -7.72 -3.02
N PHE A 307 -18.89 -8.56 -3.22
CA PHE A 307 -17.52 -8.24 -2.84
C PHE A 307 -17.06 -6.94 -3.50
N GLY A 308 -17.31 -6.74 -4.79
CA GLY A 308 -16.97 -5.51 -5.50
C GLY A 308 -17.56 -4.26 -4.87
N ILE A 309 -18.83 -4.30 -4.45
CA ILE A 309 -19.48 -3.17 -3.76
C ILE A 309 -18.83 -2.93 -2.39
N ILE A 310 -18.62 -3.97 -1.60
CA ILE A 310 -17.92 -3.88 -0.30
C ILE A 310 -16.53 -3.27 -0.50
N ASN A 311 -15.80 -3.76 -1.49
CA ASN A 311 -14.46 -3.34 -1.83
C ASN A 311 -14.40 -1.86 -2.22
N ILE A 312 -15.35 -1.40 -3.06
CA ILE A 312 -15.45 0.01 -3.45
C ILE A 312 -15.69 0.87 -2.21
N VAL A 313 -16.71 0.55 -1.42
CA VAL A 313 -17.11 1.36 -0.26
C VAL A 313 -16.03 1.35 0.81
N GLY A 314 -15.48 0.18 1.13
CA GLY A 314 -14.45 0.02 2.15
C GLY A 314 -13.17 0.77 1.82
N ASN A 315 -12.67 0.66 0.58
CA ASN A 315 -11.41 1.31 0.21
C ASN A 315 -11.51 2.83 0.12
N PHE A 316 -12.72 3.40 -0.04
CA PHE A 316 -12.87 4.85 0.11
C PHE A 316 -12.48 5.31 1.51
N GLY A 317 -12.87 4.55 2.54
CA GLY A 317 -12.49 4.80 3.93
C GLY A 317 -10.98 4.82 4.08
N THR A 318 -10.33 3.75 3.67
CA THR A 318 -8.87 3.63 3.83
C THR A 318 -8.07 4.59 2.99
N VAL A 319 -8.60 5.14 1.89
CA VAL A 319 -7.86 6.09 1.06
C VAL A 319 -8.10 7.54 1.48
N PHE A 320 -9.35 7.92 1.74
CA PHE A 320 -9.69 9.32 2.01
C PHE A 320 -9.45 9.71 3.46
N VAL A 321 -9.52 8.76 4.39
CA VAL A 321 -9.39 9.03 5.83
C VAL A 321 -7.96 8.78 6.32
N ASP A 322 -7.17 8.00 5.60
CA ASP A 322 -5.80 7.67 5.99
C ASP A 322 -4.83 8.82 5.67
N ASN A 323 -4.22 9.36 6.73
CA ASN A 323 -3.26 10.46 6.62
C ASN A 323 -2.01 10.11 5.78
N GLY A 324 -1.64 8.84 5.62
CA GLY A 324 -0.51 8.42 4.78
C GLY A 324 -0.64 8.85 3.33
N TYR A 325 -1.87 8.82 2.78
CA TYR A 325 -2.14 9.31 1.43
C TYR A 325 -2.10 10.83 1.34
N TRP A 326 -2.54 11.53 2.38
CA TRP A 326 -2.50 12.99 2.44
C TRP A 326 -1.08 13.51 2.50
N VAL A 327 -0.22 12.93 3.34
CA VAL A 327 1.21 13.28 3.43
C VAL A 327 1.90 13.09 2.07
N SER A 328 1.53 12.04 1.35
CA SER A 328 2.08 11.76 0.01
C SER A 328 1.60 12.76 -1.04
N ALA A 329 0.32 13.15 -1.00
CA ALA A 329 -0.20 14.23 -1.81
C ALA A 329 0.49 15.56 -1.50
N ILE A 330 0.74 15.85 -0.22
CA ILE A 330 1.42 17.06 0.25
C ILE A 330 2.88 17.11 -0.24
N ALA A 331 3.58 15.97 -0.30
CA ALA A 331 4.95 15.89 -0.82
C ALA A 331 5.06 16.02 -2.36
N ALA A 332 3.98 15.80 -3.10
CA ALA A 332 3.99 15.88 -4.56
C ALA A 332 4.16 17.32 -5.10
N ARG A 333 4.93 17.51 -6.17
CA ARG A 333 5.01 18.80 -6.88
C ARG A 333 3.71 19.10 -7.65
N PRO A 334 3.15 20.32 -7.62
CA PRO A 334 1.83 20.61 -8.22
C PRO A 334 1.70 20.24 -9.70
N SER A 335 2.71 20.55 -10.52
CA SER A 335 2.73 20.19 -11.95
C SER A 335 2.77 18.67 -12.20
N SER A 336 3.25 17.90 -11.23
CA SER A 336 3.43 16.46 -11.32
C SER A 336 2.28 15.66 -10.71
N THR A 337 1.55 16.24 -9.75
CA THR A 337 0.49 15.59 -8.97
C THR A 337 -0.56 14.92 -9.87
N HIS A 338 -1.20 15.69 -10.74
CA HIS A 338 -2.33 15.18 -11.52
C HIS A 338 -1.94 14.02 -12.47
N LYS A 339 -0.77 14.08 -13.11
CA LYS A 339 -0.28 13.00 -13.97
C LYS A 339 0.19 11.79 -13.15
N GLY A 340 0.86 12.05 -12.02
CA GLY A 340 1.38 11.01 -11.14
C GLY A 340 0.26 10.16 -10.54
N TYR A 341 -0.83 10.79 -10.08
CA TYR A 341 -1.99 10.06 -9.54
C TYR A 341 -2.75 9.27 -10.61
N LEU A 342 -2.96 9.82 -11.80
CA LEU A 342 -3.61 9.07 -12.88
C LEU A 342 -2.77 7.87 -13.31
N LEU A 343 -1.47 8.07 -13.54
CA LEU A 343 -0.55 7.01 -13.94
C LEU A 343 -0.41 5.94 -12.85
N GLY A 344 -0.21 6.37 -11.60
CA GLY A 344 -0.12 5.51 -10.45
C GLY A 344 -1.36 4.63 -10.29
N GLY A 345 -2.57 5.20 -10.44
CA GLY A 345 -3.81 4.42 -10.37
C GLY A 345 -3.95 3.38 -11.48
N LEU A 346 -3.63 3.76 -12.73
CA LEU A 346 -3.71 2.84 -13.87
C LEU A 346 -2.69 1.71 -13.83
N VAL A 347 -1.48 1.98 -13.34
CA VAL A 347 -0.48 0.92 -13.15
C VAL A 347 -0.82 0.07 -11.92
N TRP A 348 -1.31 0.69 -10.84
CA TRP A 348 -1.72 -0.05 -9.66
C TRP A 348 -2.79 -1.08 -9.99
N PHE A 349 -3.79 -0.76 -10.83
CA PHE A 349 -4.78 -1.73 -11.32
C PHE A 349 -4.15 -3.03 -11.84
N ALA A 350 -3.01 -2.91 -12.54
CA ALA A 350 -2.32 -4.06 -13.13
C ALA A 350 -1.81 -5.04 -12.07
N VAL A 351 -1.48 -4.57 -10.86
CA VAL A 351 -0.90 -5.39 -9.80
C VAL A 351 -1.88 -6.46 -9.30
N PRO A 352 -3.01 -6.12 -8.64
CA PRO A 352 -3.96 -7.11 -8.19
C PRO A 352 -4.65 -7.81 -9.37
N PHE A 353 -4.94 -7.11 -10.48
CA PHE A 353 -5.60 -7.72 -11.62
C PHE A 353 -4.77 -8.86 -12.20
N SER A 354 -3.49 -8.61 -12.49
CA SER A 354 -2.66 -9.59 -13.20
C SER A 354 -2.26 -10.74 -12.29
N LEU A 355 -1.86 -10.44 -11.04
CA LEU A 355 -1.48 -11.45 -10.06
C LEU A 355 -2.64 -12.34 -9.63
N ALA A 356 -3.81 -11.78 -9.35
CA ALA A 356 -4.95 -12.58 -8.96
C ALA A 356 -5.49 -13.41 -10.13
N THR A 357 -5.47 -12.85 -11.34
CA THR A 357 -5.78 -13.57 -12.57
C THR A 357 -4.79 -14.72 -12.81
N SER A 358 -3.51 -14.55 -12.48
CA SER A 358 -2.51 -15.63 -12.64
C SER A 358 -2.51 -16.62 -11.46
N LEU A 359 -2.17 -16.17 -10.25
CA LEU A 359 -1.97 -17.03 -9.08
C LEU A 359 -3.30 -17.49 -8.48
N GLY A 360 -4.31 -16.62 -8.41
CA GLY A 360 -5.63 -16.99 -7.87
C GLY A 360 -6.38 -18.00 -8.74
N LEU A 361 -6.46 -17.73 -10.06
CA LEU A 361 -7.03 -18.72 -11.00
C LEU A 361 -6.11 -19.92 -11.20
N GLY A 362 -4.80 -19.75 -11.04
CA GLY A 362 -3.83 -20.84 -11.05
C GLY A 362 -4.09 -21.87 -9.94
N ALA A 363 -4.41 -21.41 -8.73
CA ALA A 363 -4.82 -22.28 -7.62
C ALA A 363 -6.02 -23.17 -8.00
N LEU A 364 -7.03 -22.56 -8.62
CA LEU A 364 -8.23 -23.27 -9.09
C LEU A 364 -7.89 -24.23 -10.23
N ALA A 365 -7.14 -23.79 -11.23
CA ALA A 365 -6.76 -24.61 -12.38
C ALA A 365 -5.87 -25.81 -12.00
N LEU A 366 -5.10 -25.69 -10.93
CA LEU A 366 -4.31 -26.79 -10.37
C LEU A 366 -5.10 -27.67 -9.39
N ASP A 367 -6.34 -27.31 -9.04
CA ASP A 367 -7.20 -28.01 -8.07
C ASP A 367 -6.49 -28.22 -6.73
N LEU A 368 -5.84 -27.16 -6.23
CA LEU A 368 -5.05 -27.24 -5.00
C LEU A 368 -5.96 -27.44 -3.76
N PRO A 369 -5.58 -28.32 -2.81
CA PRO A 369 -6.37 -28.62 -1.60
C PRO A 369 -6.30 -27.50 -0.54
N ILE A 370 -6.64 -26.28 -0.92
CA ILE A 370 -6.66 -25.09 -0.06
C ILE A 370 -7.99 -25.05 0.69
N THR A 371 -7.93 -24.95 2.02
CA THR A 371 -9.13 -24.80 2.86
C THR A 371 -9.63 -23.35 2.87
N ALA A 372 -10.92 -23.15 3.14
CA ALA A 372 -11.49 -21.81 3.34
C ALA A 372 -10.73 -20.99 4.42
N SER A 373 -10.22 -21.66 5.46
CA SER A 373 -9.41 -21.00 6.49
C SER A 373 -8.07 -20.52 5.93
N GLU A 374 -7.31 -21.37 5.23
CA GLU A 374 -6.05 -20.98 4.56
C GLU A 374 -6.28 -19.85 3.56
N ALA A 375 -7.37 -19.93 2.80
CA ALA A 375 -7.76 -18.92 1.82
C ALA A 375 -8.03 -17.56 2.48
N SER A 376 -8.80 -17.53 3.57
CA SER A 376 -9.09 -16.31 4.35
C SER A 376 -7.88 -15.66 5.03
N HIS A 377 -6.83 -16.45 5.31
CA HIS A 377 -5.53 -15.96 5.78
C HIS A 377 -4.63 -15.46 4.65
N GLY A 378 -5.09 -15.52 3.39
CA GLY A 378 -4.36 -15.04 2.23
C GLY A 378 -3.37 -16.04 1.65
N LEU A 379 -3.54 -17.35 1.90
CA LEU A 379 -2.56 -18.36 1.50
C LEU A 379 -2.74 -18.95 0.08
N VAL A 380 -3.74 -18.45 -0.68
CA VAL A 380 -3.96 -18.86 -2.08
C VAL A 380 -2.76 -18.60 -3.00
N PRO A 381 -2.20 -17.37 -3.09
CA PRO A 381 -1.02 -17.14 -3.92
C PRO A 381 0.21 -17.93 -3.45
N PRO A 382 0.50 -18.05 -2.13
CA PRO A 382 1.54 -18.95 -1.61
C PRO A 382 1.41 -20.39 -2.10
N ALA A 383 0.21 -20.97 -2.04
CA ALA A 383 -0.02 -22.35 -2.47
C ALA A 383 0.28 -22.52 -3.96
N THR A 384 -0.15 -21.57 -4.79
CA THR A 384 0.09 -21.61 -6.24
C THR A 384 1.56 -21.43 -6.59
N ALA A 385 2.26 -20.51 -5.91
CA ALA A 385 3.69 -20.32 -6.11
C ALA A 385 4.50 -21.58 -5.75
N ILE A 386 4.12 -22.28 -4.66
CA ILE A 386 4.71 -23.56 -4.28
C ILE A 386 4.43 -24.63 -5.34
N ALA A 387 3.18 -24.74 -5.79
CA ALA A 387 2.80 -25.76 -6.77
C ALA A 387 3.54 -25.59 -8.11
N LEU A 388 3.83 -24.34 -8.52
CA LEU A 388 4.48 -24.06 -9.81
C LEU A 388 6.01 -24.05 -9.77
N MET A 389 6.64 -23.66 -8.65
CA MET A 389 8.11 -23.48 -8.58
C MET A 389 8.76 -24.08 -7.32
N GLY A 390 8.00 -24.76 -6.46
CA GLY A 390 8.46 -25.26 -5.17
C GLY A 390 9.10 -24.15 -4.32
N LYS A 391 10.31 -24.40 -3.82
CA LYS A 391 11.06 -23.47 -2.96
C LYS A 391 11.32 -22.11 -3.63
N GLY A 392 11.58 -22.09 -4.93
CA GLY A 392 11.86 -20.85 -5.67
C GLY A 392 10.65 -19.91 -5.67
N GLY A 393 9.45 -20.46 -5.89
CA GLY A 393 8.20 -19.69 -5.84
C GLY A 393 7.89 -19.18 -4.45
N SER A 394 8.13 -19.99 -3.41
CA SER A 394 7.99 -19.57 -2.02
C SER A 394 8.89 -18.38 -1.68
N ILE A 395 10.16 -18.38 -2.11
CA ILE A 395 11.10 -17.28 -1.86
C ILE A 395 10.63 -16.01 -2.58
N LEU A 396 10.30 -16.11 -3.88
CA LEU A 396 9.85 -14.95 -4.66
C LEU A 396 8.61 -14.30 -4.04
N LEU A 397 7.63 -15.11 -3.66
CA LEU A 397 6.40 -14.59 -3.07
C LEU A 397 6.62 -14.03 -1.66
N LEU A 398 7.45 -14.69 -0.84
CA LEU A 398 7.82 -14.20 0.49
C LEU A 398 8.51 -12.84 0.40
N THR A 399 9.48 -12.69 -0.52
CA THR A 399 10.15 -11.42 -0.78
C THR A 399 9.17 -10.36 -1.26
N MET A 400 8.33 -10.68 -2.26
CA MET A 400 7.33 -9.76 -2.79
C MET A 400 6.37 -9.26 -1.72
N LEU A 401 5.85 -10.15 -0.87
CA LEU A 401 4.97 -9.79 0.23
C LEU A 401 5.69 -8.93 1.26
N PHE A 402 6.94 -9.26 1.59
CA PHE A 402 7.73 -8.45 2.52
C PHE A 402 7.94 -7.03 1.97
N MET A 403 8.18 -6.86 0.66
CA MET A 403 8.26 -5.54 0.02
C MET A 403 6.94 -4.77 0.11
N ALA A 404 5.81 -5.44 -0.11
CA ALA A 404 4.48 -4.84 0.01
C ALA A 404 4.19 -4.37 1.45
N VAL A 405 4.44 -5.23 2.45
CA VAL A 405 4.18 -4.93 3.87
C VAL A 405 5.10 -3.83 4.39
N THR A 406 6.39 -3.89 4.08
CA THR A 406 7.36 -2.88 4.53
C THR A 406 7.11 -1.52 3.90
N SER A 407 6.80 -1.48 2.61
CA SER A 407 6.42 -0.26 1.89
C SER A 407 5.23 0.44 2.55
N ALA A 408 4.10 -0.25 2.68
CA ALA A 408 2.90 0.34 3.27
C ALA A 408 3.10 0.67 4.75
N GLY A 409 3.78 -0.20 5.50
CA GLY A 409 4.06 0.02 6.93
C GLY A 409 4.87 1.29 7.20
N SER A 410 5.81 1.66 6.33
CA SER A 410 6.56 2.92 6.50
C SER A 410 5.70 4.15 6.30
N SER A 411 4.68 4.06 5.43
CA SER A 411 3.72 5.15 5.23
C SER A 411 2.82 5.31 6.44
N GLU A 412 2.36 4.20 7.04
CA GLU A 412 1.58 4.22 8.29
C GLU A 412 2.36 4.82 9.47
N LEU A 413 3.64 4.45 9.62
CA LEU A 413 4.51 5.00 10.66
C LEU A 413 4.63 6.53 10.52
N ILE A 414 4.82 7.04 9.29
CA ILE A 414 4.91 8.49 9.04
C ILE A 414 3.55 9.16 9.20
N ALA A 415 2.46 8.52 8.78
CA ALA A 415 1.11 9.02 8.94
C ALA A 415 0.78 9.27 10.42
N VAL A 416 0.98 8.27 11.28
CA VAL A 416 0.75 8.38 12.72
C VAL A 416 1.73 9.35 13.38
N SER A 417 3.00 9.33 12.96
CA SER A 417 4.01 10.26 13.47
C SER A 417 3.66 11.72 13.19
N SER A 418 3.22 12.02 11.97
CA SER A 418 2.80 13.38 11.58
C SER A 418 1.53 13.84 12.30
N LEU A 419 0.52 12.97 12.45
CA LEU A 419 -0.66 13.28 13.28
C LEU A 419 -0.27 13.60 14.74
N CYS A 420 0.56 12.77 15.36
CA CYS A 420 0.98 13.02 16.74
C CYS A 420 1.86 14.28 16.88
N THR A 421 2.67 14.61 15.88
CA THR A 421 3.60 15.75 15.97
C THR A 421 2.93 17.07 15.63
N TYR A 422 2.19 17.15 14.54
CA TYR A 422 1.57 18.38 14.07
C TYR A 422 0.20 18.60 14.71
N ASP A 423 -0.68 17.58 14.73
CA ASP A 423 -2.06 17.72 15.22
C ASP A 423 -2.23 17.59 16.73
N ILE A 424 -1.31 16.90 17.42
CA ILE A 424 -1.35 16.78 18.88
C ILE A 424 -0.29 17.65 19.54
N TYR A 425 1.00 17.34 19.31
CA TYR A 425 2.09 17.94 20.04
C TYR A 425 2.20 19.43 19.74
N ARG A 426 2.39 19.81 18.48
CA ARG A 426 2.48 21.23 18.10
C ARG A 426 1.16 21.95 18.34
N THR A 427 0.04 21.34 18.01
CA THR A 427 -1.25 22.02 18.06
C THR A 427 -1.81 22.27 19.47
N TYR A 428 -1.57 21.37 20.43
CA TYR A 428 -2.18 21.44 21.77
C TYR A 428 -1.18 21.41 22.94
N ILE A 429 0.02 20.85 22.76
CA ILE A 429 0.99 20.69 23.85
C ILE A 429 2.06 21.81 23.82
N ASN A 430 2.64 22.07 22.66
CA ASN A 430 3.69 23.07 22.46
C ASN A 430 3.59 23.77 21.08
N PRO A 431 2.76 24.83 20.96
CA PRO A 431 2.57 25.62 19.73
C PRO A 431 3.85 26.20 19.13
N GLU A 432 4.81 26.55 19.98
CA GLU A 432 6.09 27.17 19.59
C GLU A 432 7.22 26.13 19.41
N ALA A 433 6.87 24.85 19.20
CA ALA A 433 7.84 23.79 19.03
C ALA A 433 8.75 24.03 17.81
N ASN A 434 10.06 24.00 18.04
CA ASN A 434 11.06 24.11 16.97
C ASN A 434 11.29 22.78 16.24
N GLY A 435 11.96 22.82 15.08
CA GLY A 435 12.17 21.64 14.24
C GLY A 435 12.90 20.48 14.94
N LYS A 436 13.84 20.76 15.85
CA LYS A 436 14.53 19.71 16.63
C LYS A 436 13.58 18.98 17.58
N GLN A 437 12.66 19.71 18.22
CA GLN A 437 11.64 19.12 19.09
C GLN A 437 10.66 18.28 18.29
N ILE A 438 10.18 18.80 17.14
CA ILE A 438 9.30 18.06 16.22
C ILE A 438 9.95 16.74 15.78
N LEU A 439 11.22 16.76 15.37
CA LEU A 439 11.95 15.55 14.98
C LEU A 439 12.09 14.55 16.13
N LYS A 440 12.36 15.02 17.35
CA LYS A 440 12.48 14.15 18.53
C LYS A 440 11.16 13.45 18.84
N VAL A 441 10.04 14.19 18.82
CA VAL A 441 8.71 13.62 19.04
C VAL A 441 8.35 12.67 17.90
N SER A 442 8.60 13.06 16.65
CA SER A 442 8.34 12.23 15.46
C SER A 442 8.99 10.86 15.58
N ARG A 443 10.29 10.82 15.90
CA ARG A 443 11.04 9.57 16.09
C ARG A 443 10.54 8.75 17.27
N GLY A 444 10.19 9.40 18.38
CA GLY A 444 9.59 8.74 19.53
C GLY A 444 8.25 8.05 19.18
N VAL A 445 7.41 8.73 18.40
CA VAL A 445 6.13 8.18 17.94
C VAL A 445 6.33 7.04 16.94
N VAL A 446 7.27 7.14 16.00
CA VAL A 446 7.58 6.04 15.06
C VAL A 446 7.98 4.78 15.80
N LEU A 447 8.84 4.90 16.82
CA LEU A 447 9.23 3.76 17.65
C LEU A 447 8.04 3.21 18.46
N GLY A 448 7.28 4.10 19.12
CA GLY A 448 6.13 3.71 19.93
C GLY A 448 5.03 3.03 19.12
N PHE A 449 4.67 3.59 17.97
CA PHE A 449 3.67 3.02 17.08
C PHE A 449 4.18 1.71 16.48
N GLY A 450 5.44 1.62 16.06
CA GLY A 450 6.04 0.36 15.57
C GLY A 450 5.94 -0.80 16.57
N CYS A 451 6.19 -0.55 17.87
CA CYS A 451 5.95 -1.52 18.92
C CYS A 451 4.46 -1.87 19.08
N PHE A 452 3.58 -0.87 19.00
CA PHE A 452 2.13 -1.06 19.04
C PHE A 452 1.63 -1.91 17.87
N MET A 453 2.16 -1.75 16.65
CA MET A 453 1.79 -2.57 15.48
C MET A 453 1.97 -4.07 15.80
N GLY A 454 3.12 -4.44 16.39
CA GLY A 454 3.41 -5.82 16.78
C GLY A 454 2.48 -6.35 17.86
N ILE A 455 2.20 -5.56 18.90
CA ILE A 455 1.25 -5.91 19.97
C ILE A 455 -0.16 -6.13 19.40
N LEU A 456 -0.63 -5.20 18.57
CA LEU A 456 -1.94 -5.26 17.91
C LEU A 456 -2.06 -6.54 17.07
N ALA A 457 -1.06 -6.84 16.26
CA ALA A 457 -1.05 -8.04 15.43
C ALA A 457 -1.09 -9.33 16.27
N VAL A 458 -0.40 -9.39 17.41
CA VAL A 458 -0.49 -10.53 18.33
C VAL A 458 -1.90 -10.68 18.92
N ILE A 459 -2.53 -9.58 19.33
CA ILE A 459 -3.90 -9.58 19.87
C ILE A 459 -4.88 -10.11 18.81
N LEU A 460 -4.80 -9.59 17.58
CA LEU A 460 -5.70 -9.97 16.50
C LEU A 460 -5.51 -11.42 16.05
N ASN A 461 -4.26 -11.89 15.96
CA ASN A 461 -3.96 -13.30 15.68
C ASN A 461 -4.52 -14.22 16.79
N LYS A 462 -4.38 -13.85 18.07
CA LYS A 462 -4.98 -14.60 19.19
C LYS A 462 -6.50 -14.58 19.17
N ALA A 463 -7.09 -13.48 18.72
CA ALA A 463 -8.54 -13.37 18.55
C ALA A 463 -9.07 -14.17 17.35
N GLY A 464 -8.20 -14.68 16.47
CA GLY A 464 -8.61 -15.41 15.26
C GLY A 464 -9.11 -14.52 14.14
N VAL A 465 -8.77 -13.22 14.16
CA VAL A 465 -9.15 -12.27 13.10
C VAL A 465 -8.26 -12.51 11.88
N SER A 466 -8.85 -12.84 10.74
CA SER A 466 -8.13 -13.05 9.49
C SER A 466 -7.95 -11.73 8.70
N LEU A 467 -7.01 -11.75 7.76
CA LEU A 467 -6.82 -10.67 6.78
C LEU A 467 -8.13 -10.37 6.03
N GLY A 468 -8.80 -11.41 5.53
CA GLY A 468 -10.03 -11.26 4.76
C GLY A 468 -11.16 -10.63 5.59
N TRP A 469 -11.31 -11.03 6.86
CA TRP A 469 -12.31 -10.44 7.75
C TRP A 469 -12.06 -8.95 7.97
N MET A 470 -10.83 -8.57 8.33
CA MET A 470 -10.48 -7.18 8.58
C MET A 470 -10.65 -6.32 7.32
N TYR A 471 -10.31 -6.88 6.15
CA TYR A 471 -10.47 -6.22 4.87
C TYR A 471 -11.92 -5.88 4.54
N LEU A 472 -12.86 -6.80 4.80
CA LEU A 472 -14.28 -6.56 4.54
C LEU A 472 -14.92 -5.64 5.59
N ALA A 473 -14.42 -5.67 6.83
CA ALA A 473 -14.96 -4.90 7.95
C ALA A 473 -14.59 -3.41 7.92
N MET A 474 -13.50 -3.01 7.24
CA MET A 474 -12.93 -1.68 7.37
C MET A 474 -13.94 -0.54 7.14
N GLY A 475 -14.72 -0.57 6.06
CA GLY A 475 -15.65 0.53 5.77
C GLY A 475 -16.85 0.60 6.71
N VAL A 476 -17.17 -0.45 7.49
CA VAL A 476 -18.13 -0.34 8.59
C VAL A 476 -17.66 0.71 9.59
N PHE A 477 -16.37 0.63 9.98
CA PHE A 477 -15.80 1.46 11.03
C PHE A 477 -15.42 2.87 10.56
N ILE A 478 -14.88 3.01 9.34
CA ILE A 478 -14.30 4.29 8.88
C ILE A 478 -15.03 4.90 7.68
N GLY A 479 -15.98 4.20 7.06
CA GLY A 479 -16.64 4.64 5.84
C GLY A 479 -17.41 5.96 5.99
N SER A 480 -17.99 6.23 7.17
CA SER A 480 -18.78 7.44 7.43
C SER A 480 -17.99 8.75 7.34
N ALA A 481 -16.67 8.72 7.51
CA ALA A 481 -15.81 9.91 7.45
C ALA A 481 -15.44 10.33 6.01
N VAL A 482 -15.61 9.45 5.01
CA VAL A 482 -15.16 9.66 3.63
C VAL A 482 -15.76 10.91 3.02
N ILE A 483 -17.10 10.96 2.94
CA ILE A 483 -17.81 12.06 2.28
C ILE A 483 -17.58 13.38 3.02
N PRO A 484 -17.62 13.40 4.37
CA PRO A 484 -17.22 14.58 5.12
C PRO A 484 -15.81 15.10 4.81
N ILE A 485 -14.80 14.24 4.79
CA ILE A 485 -13.43 14.65 4.42
C ILE A 485 -13.38 15.15 2.97
N ALA A 486 -14.08 14.51 2.03
CA ALA A 486 -14.10 14.98 0.65
C ALA A 486 -14.73 16.38 0.53
N PHE A 487 -15.84 16.64 1.24
CA PHE A 487 -16.51 17.94 1.25
C PHE A 487 -15.68 19.05 1.90
N MET A 488 -14.75 18.70 2.80
CA MET A 488 -13.79 19.64 3.41
C MET A 488 -12.97 20.41 2.37
N LEU A 489 -12.70 19.83 1.20
CA LEU A 489 -12.02 20.55 0.12
C LEU A 489 -12.95 20.83 -1.05
N LEU A 490 -13.87 19.94 -1.38
CA LEU A 490 -14.63 20.04 -2.62
C LEU A 490 -15.85 20.97 -2.55
N TRP A 491 -16.42 21.19 -1.36
CA TRP A 491 -17.68 21.93 -1.24
C TRP A 491 -17.56 23.17 -0.35
N ARG A 492 -17.79 24.35 -0.93
CA ARG A 492 -17.72 25.64 -0.21
C ARG A 492 -18.63 25.70 1.00
N LYS A 493 -19.87 25.20 0.87
CA LYS A 493 -20.95 25.38 1.85
C LYS A 493 -20.96 24.33 2.95
N ALA A 494 -20.11 23.32 2.87
CA ALA A 494 -20.09 22.21 3.84
C ALA A 494 -19.73 22.70 5.25
N ASN A 495 -20.63 22.48 6.20
CA ASN A 495 -20.50 22.98 7.56
C ASN A 495 -19.85 21.96 8.51
N SER A 496 -19.34 22.46 9.64
CA SER A 496 -18.69 21.64 10.68
C SER A 496 -19.69 20.74 11.43
N PHE A 497 -20.88 21.26 11.74
CA PHE A 497 -21.91 20.53 12.49
C PHE A 497 -22.33 19.25 11.76
N GLY A 498 -22.64 19.35 10.47
CA GLY A 498 -22.99 18.20 9.63
C GLY A 498 -21.82 17.25 9.43
N ALA A 499 -20.58 17.76 9.35
CA ALA A 499 -19.39 16.91 9.19
C ALA A 499 -19.21 16.00 10.41
N ILE A 500 -19.31 16.56 11.61
CA ILE A 500 -19.20 15.83 12.89
C ILE A 500 -20.36 14.84 13.01
N LEU A 501 -21.60 15.32 12.84
CA LEU A 501 -22.80 14.51 13.02
C LEU A 501 -22.83 13.34 12.03
N GLY A 502 -22.55 13.61 10.75
CA GLY A 502 -22.52 12.57 9.72
C GLY A 502 -21.45 11.52 9.98
N THR A 503 -20.25 11.94 10.36
CA THR A 503 -19.15 11.02 10.66
C THR A 503 -19.49 10.11 11.84
N VAL A 504 -19.98 10.66 12.96
CA VAL A 504 -20.26 9.88 14.17
C VAL A 504 -21.53 9.04 14.04
N ILE A 505 -22.66 9.63 13.63
CA ILE A 505 -23.92 8.90 13.49
C ILE A 505 -23.81 7.85 12.38
N GLY A 506 -23.14 8.17 11.27
CA GLY A 506 -22.97 7.21 10.19
C GLY A 506 -22.21 5.96 10.64
N CYS A 507 -21.13 6.13 11.40
CA CYS A 507 -20.38 4.99 11.97
C CYS A 507 -21.25 4.15 12.91
N LEU A 508 -21.98 4.81 13.83
CA LEU A 508 -22.88 4.12 14.77
C LEU A 508 -23.97 3.34 14.04
N LEU A 509 -24.64 3.94 13.05
CA LEU A 509 -25.65 3.26 12.24
C LEU A 509 -25.07 2.12 11.41
N GLY A 510 -23.85 2.28 10.89
CA GLY A 510 -23.12 1.23 10.18
C GLY A 510 -22.86 0.01 11.07
N ILE A 511 -22.34 0.24 12.28
CA ILE A 511 -22.07 -0.82 13.26
C ILE A 511 -23.37 -1.51 13.72
N ILE A 512 -24.41 -0.74 14.04
CA ILE A 512 -25.71 -1.27 14.43
C ILE A 512 -26.26 -2.16 13.30
N THR A 513 -26.26 -1.66 12.06
CA THR A 513 -26.74 -2.41 10.90
C THR A 513 -25.96 -3.69 10.70
N TRP A 514 -24.63 -3.62 10.74
CA TRP A 514 -23.74 -4.77 10.58
C TRP A 514 -24.08 -5.89 11.59
N LEU A 515 -24.21 -5.54 12.87
CA LEU A 515 -24.51 -6.51 13.93
C LEU A 515 -25.96 -6.99 13.88
N SER A 516 -26.92 -6.11 13.57
CA SER A 516 -28.33 -6.47 13.42
C SER A 516 -28.56 -7.44 12.27
N VAL A 517 -28.00 -7.16 11.08
CA VAL A 517 -28.09 -8.08 9.92
C VAL A 517 -27.42 -9.41 10.23
N THR A 518 -26.27 -9.40 10.92
CA THR A 518 -25.62 -10.64 11.39
C THR A 518 -26.56 -11.48 12.25
N LYS A 519 -27.21 -10.86 13.24
CA LYS A 519 -28.11 -11.55 14.17
C LYS A 519 -29.39 -12.06 13.48
N ILE A 520 -29.94 -11.29 12.54
CA ILE A 520 -31.17 -11.63 11.82
C ILE A 520 -30.93 -12.79 10.85
N GLU A 521 -29.86 -12.75 10.07
CA GLU A 521 -29.57 -13.76 9.04
C GLU A 521 -29.02 -15.07 9.62
N TYR A 522 -28.18 -14.98 10.65
CA TYR A 522 -27.43 -16.15 11.14
C TYR A 522 -27.75 -16.56 12.59
N GLY A 523 -28.60 -15.82 13.30
CA GLY A 523 -29.04 -16.16 14.66
C GLY A 523 -27.98 -16.02 15.77
N ARG A 524 -26.70 -15.86 15.43
CA ARG A 524 -25.56 -15.69 16.36
C ARG A 524 -24.61 -14.59 15.88
N ILE A 525 -23.85 -14.01 16.80
CA ILE A 525 -22.83 -12.99 16.49
C ILE A 525 -21.48 -13.55 16.93
N ASP A 526 -20.65 -13.91 15.95
CA ASP A 526 -19.28 -14.39 16.11
C ASP A 526 -18.44 -13.96 14.90
N LEU A 527 -17.13 -14.26 14.90
CA LEU A 527 -16.23 -13.84 13.81
C LEU A 527 -16.61 -14.44 12.45
N ASP A 528 -17.15 -15.66 12.42
CA ASP A 528 -17.57 -16.30 11.17
C ASP A 528 -18.79 -15.60 10.57
N THR A 529 -19.83 -15.38 11.38
CA THR A 529 -21.11 -14.79 10.96
C THR A 529 -20.97 -13.30 10.63
N THR A 530 -20.22 -12.55 11.44
CA THR A 530 -19.92 -11.13 11.16
C THR A 530 -19.05 -10.95 9.91
N GLY A 531 -18.23 -11.97 9.59
CA GLY A 531 -17.36 -12.05 8.42
C GLY A 531 -18.07 -12.30 7.09
N ARG A 532 -19.38 -12.59 7.10
CA ARG A 532 -20.13 -12.92 5.88
C ARG A 532 -20.43 -11.67 5.06
N ASN A 533 -20.54 -11.87 3.74
CA ASN A 533 -20.73 -10.79 2.77
C ASN A 533 -22.00 -9.95 3.03
N ALA A 534 -23.12 -10.56 3.45
CA ALA A 534 -24.38 -9.83 3.64
C ALA A 534 -24.31 -8.79 4.79
N PRO A 535 -23.89 -9.17 6.02
CA PRO A 535 -23.64 -8.19 7.08
C PRO A 535 -22.61 -7.13 6.69
N MET A 536 -21.49 -7.54 6.08
CA MET A 536 -20.43 -6.60 5.68
C MET A 536 -20.95 -5.58 4.67
N LEU A 537 -21.68 -6.02 3.65
CA LEU A 537 -22.31 -5.15 2.66
C LEU A 537 -23.22 -4.11 3.31
N ALA A 538 -24.14 -4.57 4.17
CA ALA A 538 -25.10 -3.70 4.82
C ALA A 538 -24.43 -2.65 5.71
N GLY A 539 -23.48 -3.08 6.56
CA GLY A 539 -22.75 -2.18 7.45
C GLY A 539 -21.91 -1.14 6.70
N ASN A 540 -21.17 -1.57 5.67
CA ASN A 540 -20.34 -0.68 4.85
C ASN A 540 -21.21 0.38 4.15
N LEU A 541 -22.29 -0.04 3.48
CA LEU A 541 -23.18 0.87 2.77
C LEU A 541 -23.87 1.86 3.71
N VAL A 542 -24.41 1.40 4.83
CA VAL A 542 -25.04 2.30 5.79
C VAL A 542 -24.03 3.30 6.33
N SER A 543 -22.81 2.86 6.69
CA SER A 543 -21.78 3.75 7.23
C SER A 543 -21.46 4.91 6.29
N ILE A 544 -21.09 4.63 5.04
CA ILE A 544 -20.71 5.68 4.09
C ILE A 544 -21.90 6.55 3.66
N LEU A 545 -23.05 5.94 3.35
CA LEU A 545 -24.19 6.66 2.75
C LEU A 545 -24.85 7.57 3.78
N THR A 546 -25.10 7.07 4.99
CA THR A 546 -25.73 7.89 6.04
C THR A 546 -24.80 9.02 6.48
N GLY A 547 -23.48 8.77 6.58
CA GLY A 547 -22.52 9.83 6.90
C GLY A 547 -22.52 10.96 5.87
N GLY A 548 -22.55 10.62 4.58
CA GLY A 548 -22.67 11.61 3.50
C GLY A 548 -24.00 12.34 3.46
N VAL A 549 -25.12 11.62 3.59
CA VAL A 549 -26.47 12.20 3.58
C VAL A 549 -26.65 13.18 4.73
N ILE A 550 -26.28 12.79 5.96
CA ILE A 550 -26.38 13.66 7.13
C ILE A 550 -25.55 14.93 6.94
N HIS A 551 -24.29 14.79 6.49
CA HIS A 551 -23.44 15.96 6.25
C HIS A 551 -24.01 16.87 5.16
N ALA A 552 -24.50 16.30 4.06
CA ALA A 552 -25.09 17.06 2.97
C ALA A 552 -26.34 17.81 3.41
N VAL A 553 -27.30 17.14 4.05
CA VAL A 553 -28.54 17.74 4.53
C VAL A 553 -28.26 18.85 5.53
N CYS A 554 -27.41 18.60 6.54
CA CYS A 554 -27.03 19.64 7.50
C CYS A 554 -26.35 20.84 6.82
N SER A 555 -25.53 20.62 5.78
CA SER A 555 -24.86 21.69 5.03
C SER A 555 -25.81 22.48 4.13
N PHE A 556 -26.88 21.86 3.61
CA PHE A 556 -27.94 22.58 2.90
C PHE A 556 -28.81 23.40 3.86
N LEU A 557 -29.09 22.88 5.05
CA LEU A 557 -29.89 23.57 6.08
C LEU A 557 -29.13 24.73 6.74
N ARG A 558 -27.81 24.57 6.95
CA ARG A 558 -26.96 25.57 7.61
C ARG A 558 -25.65 25.76 6.83
N PRO A 559 -25.68 26.36 5.63
CA PRO A 559 -24.49 26.48 4.79
C PRO A 559 -23.43 27.37 5.42
N GLN A 560 -22.17 26.91 5.43
CA GLN A 560 -21.01 27.69 5.87
C GLN A 560 -20.23 28.14 4.63
N ASN A 561 -20.40 29.38 4.15
CA ASN A 561 -19.75 29.87 2.92
C ASN A 561 -18.24 30.14 3.12
N TYR A 562 -17.44 29.09 3.18
CA TYR A 562 -16.01 29.16 3.51
C TYR A 562 -15.16 29.77 2.37
N ASP A 563 -14.08 30.49 2.67
CA ASP A 563 -13.23 31.19 1.69
C ASP A 563 -11.79 30.64 1.57
N TRP A 564 -11.45 29.61 2.38
CA TRP A 564 -10.14 28.94 2.39
C TRP A 564 -8.95 29.81 2.78
N GLU A 565 -9.18 31.00 3.35
CA GLU A 565 -8.07 31.85 3.80
C GLU A 565 -7.38 31.27 5.03
N THR A 566 -8.13 30.74 5.99
CA THR A 566 -7.54 30.15 7.20
C THR A 566 -6.72 28.89 6.91
N THR A 567 -7.07 28.09 5.89
CA THR A 567 -6.26 26.92 5.49
C THR A 567 -4.96 27.31 4.77
N LYS A 568 -4.91 28.48 4.13
CA LYS A 568 -3.66 29.02 3.55
C LYS A 568 -2.73 29.62 4.59
N GLN A 569 -3.23 29.89 5.80
CA GLN A 569 -2.46 30.45 6.92
C GLN A 569 -1.80 29.38 7.81
N ILE A 570 -1.95 28.09 7.48
CA ILE A 570 -1.24 27.01 8.19
C ILE A 570 0.27 27.28 8.15
N THR A 571 0.90 27.31 9.32
CA THR A 571 2.29 27.75 9.46
C THR A 571 3.27 26.59 9.29
N VAL A 572 4.33 26.81 8.51
CA VAL A 572 5.48 25.92 8.45
C VAL A 572 6.41 26.14 9.63
N VAL A 573 7.07 25.08 10.12
CA VAL A 573 7.99 25.14 11.27
C VAL A 573 9.28 25.86 10.88
N GLU A 574 9.78 25.60 9.68
CA GLU A 574 11.01 26.18 9.15
C GLU A 574 10.73 26.73 7.74
N LYS A 575 10.97 28.03 7.51
CA LYS A 575 10.81 28.64 6.17
C LYS A 575 11.98 28.24 5.29
N GLU A 576 11.79 27.21 4.47
CA GLU A 576 12.76 26.83 3.44
C GLU A 576 12.49 27.54 2.11
N LYS A 577 13.56 27.81 1.35
CA LYS A 577 13.43 28.31 -0.03
C LYS A 577 12.86 27.17 -0.87
N SER A 578 11.63 27.33 -1.36
CA SER A 578 10.99 26.36 -2.25
C SER A 578 11.85 26.16 -3.51
N GLU A 579 12.21 24.91 -3.81
CA GLU A 579 12.82 24.53 -5.08
C GLU A 579 11.80 24.53 -6.24
N VAL A 580 10.51 24.59 -5.93
CA VAL A 580 9.43 24.62 -6.91
C VAL A 580 9.21 26.07 -7.37
N PRO A 581 9.21 26.34 -8.70
CA PRO A 581 8.96 27.67 -9.24
C PRO A 581 7.60 28.24 -8.77
N PRO A 582 7.53 29.52 -8.35
CA PRO A 582 6.29 30.15 -7.90
C PRO A 582 5.16 30.07 -8.93
N GLU A 583 5.51 30.07 -10.22
CA GLU A 583 4.55 29.96 -11.31
C GLU A 583 3.69 28.69 -11.26
N GLU A 584 4.18 27.60 -10.67
CA GLU A 584 3.42 26.35 -10.56
C GLU A 584 2.26 26.43 -9.57
N PHE A 585 2.33 27.39 -8.64
CA PHE A 585 1.26 27.68 -7.71
C PHE A 585 0.23 28.68 -8.27
N ARG A 586 0.42 29.16 -9.52
CA ARG A 586 -0.57 30.03 -10.17
C ARG A 586 -1.91 29.31 -10.30
N GLU A 587 -2.97 29.99 -9.88
CA GLU A 587 -4.31 29.43 -9.81
C GLU A 587 -4.82 28.91 -11.17
N GLU A 588 -4.46 29.58 -12.27
CA GLU A 588 -4.75 29.15 -13.65
C GLU A 588 -4.17 27.75 -13.96
N LYS A 589 -2.88 27.51 -13.64
CA LYS A 589 -2.22 26.22 -13.88
C LYS A 589 -2.86 25.12 -13.03
N LEU A 590 -3.14 25.41 -11.75
CA LEU A 590 -3.78 24.46 -10.84
C LEU A 590 -5.23 24.14 -11.25
N ASN A 591 -5.99 25.11 -11.74
CA ASN A 591 -7.34 24.90 -12.25
C ASN A 591 -7.35 24.08 -13.54
N SER A 592 -6.40 24.32 -14.45
CA SER A 592 -6.22 23.47 -15.64
C SER A 592 -5.85 22.04 -15.25
N ALA A 593 -4.92 21.85 -14.32
CA ALA A 593 -4.54 20.53 -13.82
C ALA A 593 -5.73 19.80 -13.16
N LYS A 594 -6.53 20.51 -12.38
CA LYS A 594 -7.78 19.99 -11.79
C LYS A 594 -8.77 19.55 -12.86
N ALA A 595 -9.08 20.41 -13.83
CA ALA A 595 -10.02 20.07 -14.89
C ALA A 595 -9.55 18.84 -15.68
N TRP A 596 -8.24 18.73 -15.92
CA TRP A 596 -7.63 17.58 -16.57
C TRP A 596 -7.82 16.28 -15.78
N ILE A 597 -7.49 16.26 -14.48
CA ILE A 597 -7.63 15.03 -13.68
C ILE A 597 -9.08 14.65 -13.44
N ILE A 598 -10.00 15.63 -13.32
CA ILE A 598 -11.42 15.33 -13.25
C ILE A 598 -11.88 14.66 -14.54
N LYS A 599 -11.53 15.23 -15.71
CA LYS A 599 -11.91 14.67 -17.01
C LYS A 599 -11.42 13.23 -17.18
N TRP A 600 -10.12 13.00 -16.97
CA TRP A 600 -9.52 11.68 -17.19
C TRP A 600 -9.82 10.70 -16.05
N GLY A 601 -9.80 11.14 -14.80
CA GLY A 601 -10.14 10.32 -13.65
C GLY A 601 -11.58 9.79 -13.71
N ILE A 602 -12.55 10.65 -14.03
CA ILE A 602 -13.95 10.22 -14.24
C ILE A 602 -14.06 9.36 -15.50
N GLY A 603 -13.40 9.75 -16.60
CA GLY A 603 -13.41 8.98 -17.85
C GLY A 603 -12.91 7.54 -17.66
N PHE A 604 -11.76 7.35 -17.02
CA PHE A 604 -11.22 6.02 -16.71
C PHE A 604 -12.07 5.26 -15.69
N THR A 605 -12.62 5.95 -14.69
CA THR A 605 -13.58 5.35 -13.74
C THR A 605 -14.79 4.78 -14.48
N PHE A 606 -15.39 5.55 -15.40
CA PHE A 606 -16.50 5.09 -16.22
C PHE A 606 -16.11 3.90 -17.10
N VAL A 607 -14.94 3.96 -17.75
CA VAL A 607 -14.46 2.85 -18.60
C VAL A 607 -14.28 1.56 -17.79
N ILE A 608 -13.61 1.64 -16.65
CA ILE A 608 -13.25 0.47 -15.85
C ILE A 608 -14.46 -0.11 -15.11
N VAL A 609 -15.34 0.73 -14.54
CA VAL A 609 -16.40 0.27 -13.61
C VAL A 609 -17.75 0.11 -14.29
N ILE A 610 -18.00 0.83 -15.38
CA ILE A 610 -19.30 0.84 -16.06
C ILE A 610 -19.17 0.18 -17.44
N LEU A 611 -18.32 0.70 -18.31
CA LEU A 611 -18.23 0.21 -19.69
C LEU A 611 -17.72 -1.24 -19.76
N TRP A 612 -16.63 -1.56 -19.06
CA TRP A 612 -16.06 -2.92 -19.10
C TRP A 612 -17.06 -3.96 -18.56
N PRO A 613 -17.74 -3.78 -17.41
CA PRO A 613 -18.79 -4.70 -16.98
C PRO A 613 -19.96 -4.81 -17.97
N ILE A 614 -20.45 -3.69 -18.52
CA ILE A 614 -21.53 -3.71 -19.52
C ILE A 614 -21.15 -4.55 -20.75
N LEU A 615 -19.89 -4.50 -21.19
CA LEU A 615 -19.40 -5.27 -22.32
C LEU A 615 -19.16 -6.76 -21.99
N THR A 616 -18.83 -7.09 -20.73
CA THR A 616 -18.46 -8.46 -20.31
C THR A 616 -19.62 -9.27 -19.73
N LEU A 617 -20.55 -8.65 -19.00
CA LEU A 617 -21.65 -9.35 -18.34
C LEU A 617 -22.58 -10.12 -19.31
N PRO A 618 -22.95 -9.56 -20.49
CA PRO A 618 -23.82 -10.26 -21.45
C PRO A 618 -23.20 -11.52 -22.06
N VAL A 619 -21.86 -11.65 -22.02
CA VAL A 619 -21.13 -12.82 -22.53
C VAL A 619 -21.50 -14.10 -21.76
N GLY A 620 -21.89 -13.96 -20.49
CA GLY A 620 -22.14 -15.10 -19.62
C GLY A 620 -20.87 -15.90 -19.37
N GLN A 621 -20.87 -17.18 -19.77
CA GLN A 621 -19.67 -18.03 -19.68
C GLN A 621 -18.71 -17.73 -20.84
N PHE A 622 -17.47 -17.37 -20.52
CA PHE A 622 -16.47 -17.00 -21.51
C PHE A 622 -16.10 -18.17 -22.42
N SER A 623 -15.96 -17.89 -23.72
CA SER A 623 -15.33 -18.80 -24.66
C SER A 623 -13.82 -18.87 -24.41
N LYS A 624 -13.18 -19.92 -24.94
CA LYS A 624 -11.71 -20.04 -24.92
C LYS A 624 -11.02 -18.80 -25.49
N GLY A 625 -11.54 -18.25 -26.59
CA GLY A 625 -11.00 -17.04 -27.22
C GLY A 625 -11.12 -15.82 -26.31
N TYR A 626 -12.28 -15.64 -25.67
CA TYR A 626 -12.50 -14.54 -24.74
C TYR A 626 -11.62 -14.63 -23.49
N PHE A 627 -11.47 -15.83 -22.91
CA PHE A 627 -10.56 -16.05 -21.79
C PHE A 627 -9.10 -15.82 -22.19
N THR A 628 -8.71 -16.22 -23.40
CA THR A 628 -7.35 -15.96 -23.91
C THR A 628 -7.11 -14.46 -24.02
N PHE A 629 -8.09 -13.70 -24.53
CA PHE A 629 -8.01 -12.23 -24.55
C PHE A 629 -7.89 -11.64 -23.14
N TRP A 630 -8.63 -12.14 -22.16
CA TRP A 630 -8.50 -11.74 -20.75
C TRP A 630 -7.10 -11.97 -20.19
N ALA A 631 -6.52 -13.15 -20.45
CA ALA A 631 -5.16 -13.48 -20.03
C ALA A 631 -4.12 -12.58 -20.73
N VAL A 632 -4.31 -12.27 -22.01
CA VAL A 632 -3.43 -11.34 -22.75
C VAL A 632 -3.51 -9.93 -22.15
N ILE A 633 -4.69 -9.44 -21.78
CA ILE A 633 -4.83 -8.15 -21.08
C ILE A 633 -4.02 -8.17 -19.78
N SER A 634 -4.14 -9.23 -18.97
CA SER A 634 -3.37 -9.40 -17.74
C SER A 634 -1.85 -9.34 -18.00
N ILE A 635 -1.35 -10.08 -19.00
CA ILE A 635 0.08 -10.09 -19.36
C ILE A 635 0.55 -8.70 -19.83
N VAL A 636 -0.17 -8.09 -20.78
CA VAL A 636 0.22 -6.82 -21.39
C VAL A 636 0.18 -5.70 -20.36
N TRP A 637 -0.91 -5.60 -19.59
CA TRP A 637 -1.06 -4.53 -18.59
C TRP A 637 -0.04 -4.68 -17.47
N GLY A 638 0.17 -5.90 -16.97
CA GLY A 638 1.21 -6.20 -15.98
C GLY A 638 2.61 -5.83 -16.48
N THR A 639 2.94 -6.19 -17.74
CA THR A 639 4.26 -5.90 -18.33
C THR A 639 4.46 -4.41 -18.59
N VAL A 640 3.49 -3.74 -19.22
CA VAL A 640 3.58 -2.31 -19.53
C VAL A 640 3.60 -1.49 -18.26
N GLY A 641 2.76 -1.81 -17.27
CA GLY A 641 2.78 -1.17 -15.96
C GLY A 641 4.13 -1.31 -15.26
N SER A 642 4.70 -2.52 -15.29
CA SER A 642 6.04 -2.78 -14.76
C SER A 642 7.12 -1.96 -15.46
N ALA A 643 7.12 -1.91 -16.80
CA ALA A 643 8.07 -1.12 -17.56
C ALA A 643 7.98 0.38 -17.22
N VAL A 644 6.76 0.91 -17.10
CA VAL A 644 6.53 2.31 -16.73
C VAL A 644 7.08 2.62 -15.34
N ILE A 645 6.73 1.82 -14.32
CA ILE A 645 7.13 2.10 -12.93
C ILE A 645 8.61 1.89 -12.69
N ILE A 646 9.26 0.97 -13.41
CA ILE A 646 10.70 0.74 -13.31
C ILE A 646 11.48 1.81 -14.09
N ALA A 647 11.10 2.12 -15.33
CA ALA A 647 11.91 2.99 -16.18
C ALA A 647 11.68 4.49 -15.94
N LEU A 648 10.43 4.92 -15.76
CA LEU A 648 10.08 6.35 -15.73
C LEU A 648 10.77 7.13 -14.59
N PRO A 649 10.80 6.65 -13.33
CA PRO A 649 11.47 7.36 -12.24
C PRO A 649 12.98 7.51 -12.48
N LEU A 650 13.62 6.51 -13.08
CA LEU A 650 15.04 6.53 -13.43
C LEU A 650 15.32 7.57 -14.52
N MET A 651 14.49 7.60 -15.56
CA MET A 651 14.60 8.57 -16.66
C MET A 651 14.45 10.01 -16.15
N GLU A 652 13.46 10.27 -15.29
CA GLU A 652 13.23 11.60 -14.72
C GLU A 652 14.35 12.06 -13.75
N SER A 653 15.01 11.10 -13.10
CA SER A 653 16.07 11.34 -12.12
C SER A 653 17.47 11.26 -12.72
N TRP A 654 17.60 10.93 -14.01
CA TRP A 654 18.88 10.64 -14.66
C TRP A 654 19.90 11.76 -14.51
N ARG A 655 19.49 13.03 -14.69
CA ARG A 655 20.39 14.19 -14.49
C ARG A 655 20.92 14.28 -13.06
N THR A 656 20.07 14.04 -12.06
CA THR A 656 20.47 14.04 -10.65
C THR A 656 21.42 12.87 -10.37
N ILE A 657 21.12 11.69 -10.91
CA ILE A 657 21.98 10.50 -10.81
C ILE A 657 23.35 10.79 -11.44
N GLN A 658 23.40 11.41 -12.63
CA GLN A 658 24.64 11.82 -13.28
C GLN A 658 25.43 12.82 -12.43
N SER A 659 24.77 13.81 -11.83
CA SER A 659 25.43 14.76 -10.93
C SER A 659 26.03 14.07 -9.69
N VAL A 660 25.33 13.10 -9.11
CA VAL A 660 25.85 12.30 -7.98
C VAL A 660 27.03 11.44 -8.42
N LEU A 661 26.90 10.72 -9.55
CA LEU A 661 27.98 9.88 -10.09
C LEU A 661 29.23 10.72 -10.41
N ASN A 662 29.05 11.82 -11.14
CA ASN A 662 30.15 12.75 -11.44
C ASN A 662 30.72 13.35 -10.14
N GLY A 663 29.87 13.68 -9.16
CA GLY A 663 30.27 14.13 -7.83
C GLY A 663 31.17 13.13 -7.12
N MET A 664 30.80 11.85 -7.11
CA MET A 664 31.60 10.77 -6.54
C MET A 664 32.96 10.62 -7.25
N PHE A 665 33.00 10.74 -8.58
CA PHE A 665 34.26 10.54 -9.33
C PHE A 665 35.17 11.78 -9.38
N THR A 666 34.63 13.00 -9.36
CA THR A 666 35.42 14.25 -9.49
C THR A 666 35.57 15.05 -8.19
N ASN A 667 34.55 15.04 -7.32
CA ASN A 667 34.47 15.96 -6.18
C ASN A 667 35.05 15.37 -4.90
N ASP A 668 35.18 14.04 -4.77
CA ASP A 668 35.91 13.41 -3.67
C ASP A 668 37.37 13.88 -3.59
N ARG A 669 37.99 14.15 -4.74
CA ARG A 669 39.35 14.68 -4.83
C ARG A 669 39.45 16.15 -4.40
N VAL A 670 38.40 16.95 -4.65
CA VAL A 670 38.33 18.37 -4.27
C VAL A 670 37.96 18.51 -2.80
N MET A 671 36.98 17.73 -2.34
CA MET A 671 36.57 17.70 -0.95
C MET A 671 37.63 17.10 -0.04
N GLY A 672 38.37 16.08 -0.47
CA GLY A 672 39.54 15.59 0.25
C GLY A 672 40.61 16.68 0.41
N LYS A 673 40.83 17.51 -0.62
CA LYS A 673 41.70 18.69 -0.52
C LYS A 673 41.12 19.77 0.39
N LEU A 674 39.80 19.98 0.38
CA LEU A 674 39.11 20.96 1.23
C LEU A 674 39.14 20.54 2.71
N GLU A 675 38.98 19.26 3.01
CA GLU A 675 39.10 18.69 4.35
C GLU A 675 40.54 18.76 4.86
N ASP A 676 41.54 18.48 4.01
CA ASP A 676 42.96 18.68 4.34
C ASP A 676 43.27 20.17 4.61
N LEU A 677 42.73 21.09 3.80
CA LEU A 677 42.83 22.54 4.03
C LEU A 677 42.14 22.99 5.32
N ASN A 678 40.94 22.49 5.63
CA ASN A 678 40.23 22.81 6.87
C ASN A 678 40.93 22.23 8.10
N SER A 679 41.50 21.04 7.99
CA SER A 679 42.31 20.43 9.06
C SER A 679 43.54 21.29 9.35
N LYS A 680 44.26 21.70 8.31
CA LYS A 680 45.41 22.61 8.42
C LYS A 680 44.98 23.97 8.98
N LEU A 681 43.89 24.55 8.51
CA LEU A 681 43.37 25.83 8.99
C LEU A 681 42.99 25.76 10.47
N ASN A 682 42.32 24.69 10.91
CA ASN A 682 42.00 24.49 12.32
C ASN A 682 43.27 24.31 13.18
N ALA A 683 44.28 23.60 12.67
CA ALA A 683 45.57 23.49 13.36
C ALA A 683 46.26 24.88 13.49
N PHE A 684 46.17 25.73 12.47
CA PHE A 684 46.69 27.11 12.54
C PHE A 684 45.90 28.00 13.51
N ILE A 685 44.57 27.90 13.52
CA ILE A 685 43.71 28.64 14.46
C ILE A 685 44.04 28.27 15.91
N VAL A 686 44.29 26.99 16.20
CA VAL A 686 44.67 26.50 17.54
C VAL A 686 46.08 26.95 17.92
N ALA A 687 47.02 27.01 16.97
CA ALA A 687 48.40 27.39 17.22
C ALA A 687 48.61 28.92 17.31
N MET A 688 47.75 29.73 16.69
CA MET A 688 47.90 31.18 16.57
C MET A 688 46.57 31.92 16.79
N PRO A 689 46.33 32.50 17.99
CA PRO A 689 45.08 33.19 18.33
C PRO A 689 44.73 34.40 17.45
N GLU A 690 45.72 35.01 16.78
CA GLU A 690 45.50 36.15 15.87
C GLU A 690 44.84 35.72 14.54
N VAL A 691 45.09 34.48 14.08
CA VAL A 691 44.51 33.92 12.85
C VAL A 691 43.00 33.72 13.00
N GLU A 692 42.53 33.39 14.21
CA GLU A 692 41.10 33.26 14.51
C GLU A 692 40.35 34.58 14.31
N ARG A 693 40.92 35.70 14.77
CA ARG A 693 40.32 37.03 14.59
C ARG A 693 40.23 37.43 13.12
N VAL A 694 41.29 37.20 12.35
CA VAL A 694 41.31 37.51 10.91
C VAL A 694 40.30 36.64 10.16
N TYR A 695 40.25 35.35 10.47
CA TYR A 695 39.27 34.42 9.88
C TYR A 695 37.83 34.83 10.18
N LEU A 696 37.51 35.24 11.41
CA LEU A 696 36.17 35.71 11.77
C LEU A 696 35.80 37.02 11.04
N LEU A 697 36.75 37.95 10.93
CA LEU A 697 36.56 39.20 10.18
C LEU A 697 36.34 38.96 8.69
N GLU A 698 37.10 38.07 8.07
CA GLU A 698 36.92 37.68 6.67
C GLU A 698 35.59 36.96 6.46
N LYS A 699 35.21 36.06 7.37
CA LYS A 699 33.91 35.37 7.32
C LYS A 699 32.74 36.34 7.41
N GLU A 700 32.83 37.39 8.22
CA GLU A 700 31.84 38.47 8.23
C GLU A 700 31.85 39.30 6.94
N ARG A 701 33.02 39.55 6.36
CA ARG A 701 33.16 40.25 5.08
C ARG A 701 32.55 39.45 3.93
N SER A 702 32.73 38.14 3.91
CA SER A 702 32.13 37.22 2.94
C SER A 702 30.62 37.18 3.07
N LYS A 703 30.09 37.09 4.30
CA LYS A 703 28.63 37.18 4.55
C LYS A 703 28.05 38.50 4.04
N LYS A 704 28.75 39.61 4.23
CA LYS A 704 28.30 40.92 3.72
C LYS A 704 28.33 40.99 2.19
N LYS A 705 29.31 40.36 1.53
CA LYS A 705 29.36 40.22 0.07
C LYS A 705 28.25 39.34 -0.49
N GLU A 706 27.97 38.20 0.12
CA GLU A 706 26.87 37.30 -0.29
C GLU A 706 25.50 37.98 -0.15
N VAL A 707 25.29 38.78 0.90
CA VAL A 707 24.07 39.59 1.06
C VAL A 707 23.97 40.64 -0.05
N ALA A 708 25.07 41.34 -0.36
CA ALA A 708 25.09 42.36 -1.42
C ALA A 708 24.87 41.77 -2.83
N GLU A 709 25.41 40.58 -3.14
CA GLU A 709 25.16 39.88 -4.40
C GLU A 709 23.72 39.35 -4.49
N SER A 710 23.11 38.95 -3.37
CA SER A 710 21.72 38.53 -3.33
C SER A 710 20.73 39.67 -3.58
N ASP A 711 21.07 40.89 -3.18
CA ASP A 711 20.26 42.09 -3.43
C ASP A 711 20.41 42.60 -4.87
N GLN A 712 21.56 42.39 -5.54
CA GLN A 712 21.75 42.76 -6.94
C GLN A 712 20.97 41.87 -7.92
N ILE A 713 20.67 40.62 -7.58
CA ILE A 713 19.86 39.71 -8.42
C ILE A 713 18.37 40.10 -8.40
N VAL A 714 17.92 40.89 -7.40
CA VAL A 714 16.54 41.40 -7.32
C VAL A 714 16.35 42.70 -8.14
N ALA A 715 17.44 43.34 -8.57
CA ALA A 715 17.42 44.67 -9.19
C ALA A 715 17.74 44.72 -10.70
N SER A 716 17.71 43.59 -11.45
CA SER A 716 17.82 43.65 -12.91
C SER A 716 16.42 43.77 -13.56
N PRO A 717 16.12 44.83 -14.33
CA PRO A 717 14.87 44.91 -15.09
C PRO A 717 14.89 43.92 -16.25
N SER A 718 13.75 43.28 -16.47
CA SER A 718 13.42 42.46 -17.62
C SER A 718 13.77 43.13 -18.95
N HIS A 719 14.53 42.42 -19.79
CA HIS A 719 14.47 42.56 -21.25
C HIS A 719 14.29 41.18 -21.88
#